data_AF-A0A1Z9PUX3-F1
#
_entry.id   AF-A0A1Z9PUX3-F1
#
_cell.length_a   1.000
_cell.length_b   1.000
_cell.length_c   1.000
_cell.angle_alpha   90.00
_cell.angle_beta   90.00
_cell.angle_gamma   90.00
#
_symmetry.space_group_name_H-M   'P 1'
#
loop_
_entity.id
_entity.type
_entity.pdbx_description
1 polymer ?
#
loop_
_entity_poly.entity_id
_entity_poly.type
_entity_poly.pdbx_seq_one_letter_code
_entity_poly.pdbx_strand_id
1 'polypeptide(L)'
;MEVLKKIGIKFYLLFSVIIFLIPGSLSFFLNGLPVTGKLENLLIIFIPLILINCFHVFKKRSLILILIILCFLKVIALTGPKIGIKHSQFEYQNSARMIKTYDSFWDNQVSAIQKFNWPSKKYFSIDWLMGRVSDPDLKNLNFTNAQEFDELELFIKSKFFLISNGSFYRLKNFQNKKLDLFTIRDIKKNIYSSDNSSFFSETGLFLEKGIYEIIIEHNYSDDWHLQFENSINIINTNYYLSSFLNSNVFQNVEINDNFSRINFYKILGNTIDIIFLFLIANILFEYILFLKKKNYLVSLIIFFSLLGILIFASKYILSNSNYLRFFDTISFSLSYLLFFIYLIWNKILLNDNSKYDYEYFRNFFSLTLIIFFLIKFSEYISVIDFYLENGDDWFTFQFFSREIVVDGLFPHKDDIYRPGLKYLFALQHILFGKSSFIGKMLEIWIFFTSLILTFKIIFTYTRSNYMSIIGIFILSIIFIGENFVNYLGRGLSSYYAYVFVIYLIYFFSSQTISIKSIWKIFPIVLAITWLREEQSILVASLIMFLPEMTKNFNKQSFYNFIIFAVKNKYVINYALIIFISLLTVLIFHKQSYSIFDIASHPNVGFTYKEGSSSLESFYRLITGTNNFGALPRLYSPLFVIIFFISILNIFKKLRISNLSAGFYISNLSIYFTYIYLTNVNYNPRYCINLLFINSIYFLVYIYYLKNKNYFLFLNKFFSRKQ
;
A
#
# COMPACT_ATOMS: atom_id res chain seq x y z
N MET A 1 21.94 32.11 10.79
CA MET A 1 20.69 31.80 11.54
C MET A 1 19.42 32.41 10.93
N GLU A 2 19.47 33.62 10.36
CA GLU A 2 18.32 34.24 9.67
C GLU A 2 17.97 33.57 8.33
N VAL A 3 18.96 33.03 7.61
CA VAL A 3 18.77 32.23 6.40
C VAL A 3 17.89 30.99 6.67
N LEU A 4 18.06 30.35 7.84
CA LEU A 4 17.26 29.19 8.27
C LEU A 4 15.79 29.55 8.54
N LYS A 5 15.48 30.80 8.93
CA LYS A 5 14.10 31.27 9.14
C LYS A 5 13.35 31.53 7.82
N LYS A 6 14.07 31.93 6.76
CA LYS A 6 13.48 32.21 5.43
C LYS A 6 13.14 30.92 4.66
N ILE A 7 13.88 29.84 4.89
CA ILE A 7 13.62 28.53 4.26
C ILE A 7 12.56 27.78 5.08
N GLY A 8 11.37 27.62 4.51
CA GLY A 8 10.26 26.93 5.17
C GLY A 8 10.56 25.46 5.45
N ILE A 9 10.07 24.92 6.56
CA ILE A 9 10.31 23.52 6.98
C ILE A 9 9.98 22.46 5.92
N LYS A 10 8.99 22.75 5.08
CA LYS A 10 8.62 21.90 3.95
C LYS A 10 9.78 21.69 2.98
N PHE A 11 10.61 22.70 2.77
CA PHE A 11 11.79 22.61 1.92
C PHE A 11 12.85 21.68 2.52
N TYR A 12 13.14 21.78 3.82
CA TYR A 12 14.08 20.86 4.48
C TYR A 12 13.62 19.42 4.41
N LEU A 13 12.34 19.16 4.71
CA LEU A 13 11.78 17.82 4.61
C LEU A 13 11.85 17.30 3.18
N LEU A 14 11.51 18.12 2.18
CA LEU A 14 11.61 17.74 0.77
C LEU A 14 13.06 17.44 0.35
N PHE A 15 14.00 18.32 0.72
CA PHE A 15 15.42 18.15 0.43
C PHE A 15 16.00 16.91 1.10
N SER A 16 15.66 16.65 2.37
CA SER A 16 16.02 15.41 3.06
C SER A 16 15.46 14.20 2.34
N VAL A 17 14.18 14.21 1.95
CA VAL A 17 13.58 13.12 1.18
C VAL A 17 14.36 12.85 -0.10
N ILE A 18 14.68 13.89 -0.89
CA ILE A 18 15.44 13.74 -2.14
C ILE A 18 16.80 13.11 -1.88
N ILE A 19 17.57 13.62 -0.90
CA ILE A 19 18.88 13.06 -0.55
C ILE A 19 18.74 11.61 -0.09
N PHE A 20 17.73 11.31 0.73
CA PHE A 20 17.51 9.96 1.22
C PHE A 20 17.04 8.98 0.15
N LEU A 21 16.45 9.42 -0.95
CA LEU A 21 16.07 8.56 -2.09
C LEU A 21 17.27 8.18 -2.97
N ILE A 22 18.33 9.00 -3.01
CA ILE A 22 19.53 8.69 -3.80
C ILE A 22 20.18 7.41 -3.26
N PRO A 23 20.40 6.38 -4.10
CA PRO A 23 21.10 5.16 -3.70
C PRO A 23 22.53 5.51 -3.28
N GLY A 24 22.86 5.23 -2.02
CA GLY A 24 24.22 5.36 -1.52
C GLY A 24 25.01 4.09 -1.76
N SER A 25 26.32 4.19 -1.60
CA SER A 25 27.24 3.07 -1.79
C SER A 25 27.45 2.24 -0.53
N LEU A 26 27.23 2.81 0.66
CA LEU A 26 27.51 2.13 1.92
C LEU A 26 26.30 1.36 2.50
N SER A 27 26.51 0.55 3.52
CA SER A 27 25.44 -0.16 4.23
C SER A 27 25.07 0.63 5.49
N PHE A 28 24.14 1.57 5.34
CA PHE A 28 23.51 2.28 6.45
C PHE A 28 22.00 2.38 6.19
N PHE A 29 21.21 2.68 7.21
CA PHE A 29 19.76 2.84 7.10
C PHE A 29 19.39 3.95 6.11
N LEU A 30 18.36 3.69 5.30
CA LEU A 30 17.96 4.58 4.21
C LEU A 30 19.10 4.78 3.21
N ASN A 31 19.72 3.70 2.77
CA ASN A 31 20.73 3.72 1.71
C ASN A 31 20.14 4.06 0.31
N GLY A 32 18.94 4.64 0.24
CA GLY A 32 18.26 5.01 -1.00
C GLY A 32 17.46 3.88 -1.62
N LEU A 33 17.05 4.11 -2.86
CA LEU A 33 16.19 3.19 -3.59
C LEU A 33 16.98 1.98 -4.15
N PRO A 34 16.33 0.80 -4.28
CA PRO A 34 15.01 0.48 -3.74
C PRO A 34 15.09 0.25 -2.22
N VAL A 35 14.09 0.74 -1.48
CA VAL A 35 14.02 0.52 -0.03
C VAL A 35 13.54 -0.90 0.23
N THR A 36 14.47 -1.76 0.65
CA THR A 36 14.25 -3.20 0.78
C THR A 36 14.50 -3.70 2.21
N GLY A 37 15.08 -2.88 3.09
CA GLY A 37 15.36 -3.24 4.47
C GLY A 37 14.11 -3.32 5.33
N LYS A 38 14.08 -4.32 6.23
CA LYS A 38 12.91 -4.56 7.10
C LYS A 38 12.55 -3.35 7.97
N LEU A 39 13.54 -2.76 8.63
CA LEU A 39 13.34 -1.60 9.49
C LEU A 39 12.93 -0.36 8.69
N GLU A 40 13.49 -0.17 7.50
CA GLU A 40 13.18 0.97 6.63
C GLU A 40 11.74 0.89 6.13
N ASN A 41 11.29 -0.30 5.72
CA ASN A 41 9.90 -0.54 5.32
C ASN A 41 8.93 -0.25 6.46
N LEU A 42 9.25 -0.64 7.70
CA LEU A 42 8.45 -0.29 8.88
C LEU A 42 8.38 1.23 9.10
N LEU A 43 9.51 1.92 8.96
CA LEU A 43 9.59 3.38 9.14
C LEU A 43 8.81 4.15 8.08
N ILE A 44 8.83 3.69 6.82
CA ILE A 44 8.07 4.28 5.72
C ILE A 44 6.56 4.26 6.00
N ILE A 45 6.08 3.32 6.82
CA ILE A 45 4.69 3.25 7.26
C ILE A 45 4.45 4.12 8.50
N PHE A 46 5.37 4.13 9.47
CA PHE A 46 5.18 4.88 10.71
C PHE A 46 5.40 6.39 10.56
N ILE A 47 6.31 6.85 9.70
CA ILE A 47 6.60 8.27 9.51
C ILE A 47 5.35 9.06 9.04
N PRO A 48 4.57 8.60 8.03
CA PRO A 48 3.32 9.25 7.65
C PRO A 48 2.31 9.36 8.80
N LEU A 49 2.24 8.37 9.70
CA LEU A 49 1.40 8.42 10.90
C LEU A 49 1.79 9.55 11.82
N ILE A 50 3.08 9.72 12.08
CA ILE A 50 3.58 10.80 12.93
C ILE A 50 3.41 12.16 12.23
N LEU A 51 3.60 12.23 10.91
CA LEU A 51 3.39 13.44 10.12
C LEU A 51 1.93 13.91 10.18
N ILE A 52 0.97 13.00 10.05
CA ILE A 52 -0.48 13.32 10.06
C ILE A 52 -0.95 13.71 11.45
N ASN A 53 -0.48 13.00 12.48
CA ASN A 53 -0.99 13.16 13.84
C ASN A 53 -0.26 14.25 14.63
N CYS A 54 1.04 14.42 14.37
CA CYS A 54 1.96 15.12 15.24
C CYS A 54 3.01 15.94 14.45
N PHE A 55 2.60 16.62 13.37
CA PHE A 55 3.50 17.38 12.49
C PHE A 55 4.42 18.39 13.21
N HIS A 56 3.98 18.91 14.37
CA HIS A 56 4.76 19.85 15.17
C HIS A 56 6.07 19.25 15.70
N VAL A 57 6.16 17.92 15.85
CA VAL A 57 7.39 17.22 16.23
C VAL A 57 8.49 17.55 15.23
N PHE A 58 8.22 17.41 13.94
CA PHE A 58 9.18 17.73 12.88
C PHE A 58 9.60 19.21 12.85
N LYS A 59 8.83 20.12 13.47
CA LYS A 59 9.19 21.55 13.62
C LYS A 59 10.22 21.85 14.70
N LYS A 60 10.58 20.86 15.53
CA LYS A 60 11.60 21.05 16.57
C LYS A 60 12.97 21.29 15.95
N ARG A 61 13.66 22.32 16.44
CA ARG A 61 15.00 22.70 15.96
C ARG A 61 16.01 21.55 16.07
N SER A 62 15.91 20.75 17.14
CA SER A 62 16.76 19.57 17.34
C SER A 62 16.63 18.56 16.20
N LEU A 63 15.40 18.22 15.79
CA LEU A 63 15.17 17.27 14.69
C LEU A 63 15.65 17.82 13.34
N ILE A 64 15.42 19.11 13.06
CA ILE A 64 15.91 19.75 11.83
C ILE A 64 17.44 19.69 11.79
N LEU A 65 18.12 19.97 12.91
CA LEU A 65 19.58 19.94 12.99
C LEU A 65 20.11 18.51 12.79
N ILE A 66 19.51 17.51 13.42
CA ILE A 66 19.87 16.10 13.21
C ILE A 66 19.65 15.68 11.75
N LEU A 67 18.54 16.08 11.13
CA LEU A 67 18.28 15.81 9.71
C LEU A 67 19.31 16.46 8.79
N ILE A 68 19.73 17.70 9.06
CA ILE A 68 20.77 18.37 8.28
C ILE A 68 22.11 17.63 8.41
N ILE A 69 22.50 17.23 9.63
CA ILE A 69 23.71 16.44 9.87
C ILE A 69 23.65 15.13 9.08
N LEU A 70 22.52 14.41 9.16
CA LEU A 70 22.35 13.17 8.41
C LEU A 70 22.41 13.38 6.90
N CYS A 71 21.81 14.44 6.37
CA CYS A 71 21.89 14.77 4.95
C CYS A 71 23.34 15.02 4.52
N PHE A 72 24.10 15.78 5.31
CA PHE A 72 25.50 16.05 5.04
C PHE A 72 26.35 14.78 5.07
N LEU A 73 26.18 13.94 6.09
CA LEU A 73 26.88 12.66 6.19
C LEU A 73 26.51 11.72 5.04
N LYS A 74 25.22 11.68 4.65
CA LYS A 74 24.75 10.88 3.51
C LYS A 74 25.39 11.35 2.20
N VAL A 75 25.52 12.65 1.95
CA VAL A 75 26.19 13.17 0.75
C VAL A 75 27.65 12.73 0.69
N ILE A 76 28.39 12.77 1.80
CA ILE A 76 29.76 12.24 1.86
C ILE A 76 29.76 10.74 1.56
N ALA A 77 28.82 10.00 2.14
CA ALA A 77 28.69 8.56 1.97
C ALA A 77 28.39 8.12 0.53
N LEU A 78 27.83 8.98 -0.33
CA LEU A 78 27.60 8.66 -1.76
C LEU A 78 28.91 8.33 -2.51
N THR A 79 30.04 8.83 -2.03
CA THR A 79 31.36 8.62 -2.67
C THR A 79 32.07 7.33 -2.25
N GLY A 80 31.47 6.53 -1.36
CA GLY A 80 32.06 5.28 -0.86
C GLY A 80 31.99 4.10 -1.84
N PRO A 81 32.64 2.97 -1.52
CA PRO A 81 32.51 1.72 -2.29
C PRO A 81 31.15 1.04 -2.05
N LYS A 82 30.59 0.40 -3.08
CA LYS A 82 29.28 -0.29 -3.00
C LYS A 82 29.36 -1.57 -2.17
N ILE A 83 28.44 -1.81 -1.23
CA ILE A 83 28.43 -3.00 -0.35
C ILE A 83 27.53 -4.12 -0.86
N GLY A 84 27.94 -5.37 -0.63
CA GLY A 84 27.18 -6.59 -0.94
C GLY A 84 27.84 -7.46 -2.01
N ILE A 85 27.15 -8.55 -2.38
CA ILE A 85 27.63 -9.50 -3.40
C ILE A 85 26.81 -9.30 -4.66
N LYS A 86 27.48 -9.14 -5.80
CA LYS A 86 26.82 -9.12 -7.11
C LYS A 86 26.56 -10.55 -7.54
N HIS A 87 25.32 -10.86 -7.88
CA HIS A 87 24.94 -12.14 -8.45
C HIS A 87 24.41 -11.93 -9.86
N SER A 88 24.96 -12.68 -10.81
CA SER A 88 24.43 -12.84 -12.16
C SER A 88 23.87 -14.25 -12.27
N GLN A 89 22.58 -14.35 -12.60
CA GLN A 89 21.86 -15.61 -12.70
C GLN A 89 21.67 -15.95 -14.17
N PHE A 90 21.77 -17.24 -14.49
CA PHE A 90 21.70 -17.78 -15.83
C PHE A 90 20.82 -19.02 -15.83
N GLU A 91 20.10 -19.22 -16.93
CA GLU A 91 19.27 -20.40 -17.15
C GLU A 91 20.13 -21.67 -17.39
N TYR A 92 21.28 -21.51 -18.04
CA TYR A 92 22.23 -22.57 -18.32
C TYR A 92 23.65 -22.10 -18.03
N GLN A 93 24.54 -23.01 -17.65
CA GLN A 93 25.95 -22.72 -17.34
C GLN A 93 26.68 -21.89 -18.42
N ASN A 94 26.32 -22.08 -19.69
CA ASN A 94 26.92 -21.42 -20.85
C ASN A 94 26.01 -20.36 -21.50
N SER A 95 24.89 -19.98 -20.88
CA SER A 95 24.01 -18.98 -21.49
C SER A 95 24.64 -17.58 -21.40
N ALA A 96 24.69 -16.88 -22.53
CA ALA A 96 25.11 -15.48 -22.56
C ALA A 96 24.05 -14.53 -21.96
N ARG A 97 22.83 -15.02 -21.72
CA ARG A 97 21.68 -14.23 -21.32
C ARG A 97 21.46 -14.33 -19.81
N MET A 98 21.80 -13.25 -19.12
CA MET A 98 21.52 -13.06 -17.71
C MET A 98 20.01 -12.89 -17.47
N ILE A 99 19.50 -13.57 -16.45
CA ILE A 99 18.12 -13.43 -15.98
C ILE A 99 17.97 -12.04 -15.33
N LYS A 100 17.03 -11.23 -15.83
CA LYS A 100 16.73 -9.91 -15.27
C LYS A 100 15.72 -10.01 -14.12
N THR A 101 15.90 -9.16 -13.12
CA THR A 101 14.99 -9.01 -11.97
C THR A 101 14.72 -7.55 -11.67
N TYR A 102 13.95 -7.26 -10.61
CA TYR A 102 13.79 -5.89 -10.10
C TYR A 102 15.11 -5.18 -9.74
N ASP A 103 16.15 -5.91 -9.32
CA ASP A 103 17.47 -5.31 -9.05
C ASP A 103 18.13 -4.86 -10.36
N SER A 104 17.85 -5.53 -11.49
CA SER A 104 18.37 -5.19 -12.81
C SER A 104 17.88 -3.84 -13.35
N PHE A 105 16.80 -3.29 -12.78
CA PHE A 105 16.34 -1.93 -13.09
C PHE A 105 17.38 -0.87 -12.68
N TRP A 106 18.06 -1.10 -11.54
CA TRP A 106 19.03 -0.15 -10.99
C TRP A 106 20.48 -0.45 -11.41
N ASP A 107 20.81 -1.69 -11.72
CA ASP A 107 22.11 -2.11 -12.26
C ASP A 107 21.89 -3.22 -13.31
N ASN A 108 22.02 -2.90 -14.58
CA ASN A 108 21.74 -3.82 -15.69
C ASN A 108 22.74 -4.98 -15.80
N GLN A 109 23.82 -4.98 -15.02
CA GLN A 109 24.85 -6.02 -15.01
C GLN A 109 24.64 -7.07 -13.92
N VAL A 110 23.57 -6.96 -13.13
CA VAL A 110 23.28 -7.91 -12.05
C VAL A 110 21.85 -8.43 -12.14
N SER A 111 21.68 -9.68 -11.75
CA SER A 111 20.38 -10.27 -11.45
C SER A 111 19.98 -10.00 -10.01
N ALA A 112 20.94 -9.89 -9.09
CA ALA A 112 20.63 -9.64 -7.69
C ALA A 112 21.82 -9.01 -6.95
N ILE A 113 21.50 -8.23 -5.92
CA ILE A 113 22.51 -7.74 -4.97
C ILE A 113 22.21 -8.32 -3.59
N GLN A 114 23.08 -9.22 -3.12
CA GLN A 114 22.94 -9.79 -1.79
C GLN A 114 23.57 -8.85 -0.75
N LYS A 115 22.69 -8.12 -0.04
CA LYS A 115 23.07 -7.25 1.10
C LYS A 115 22.88 -7.93 2.47
N PHE A 116 22.20 -9.07 2.52
CA PHE A 116 21.86 -9.82 3.74
C PHE A 116 21.98 -11.33 3.48
N ASN A 117 22.04 -12.15 4.53
CA ASN A 117 22.04 -13.61 4.32
C ASN A 117 20.72 -14.00 3.64
N TRP A 118 20.78 -14.94 2.73
CA TRP A 118 19.58 -15.54 2.14
C TRP A 118 19.35 -16.88 2.83
N PRO A 119 18.51 -16.95 3.87
CA PRO A 119 18.27 -18.19 4.60
C PRO A 119 17.20 -19.06 3.93
N SER A 120 16.76 -18.75 2.72
CA SER A 120 15.89 -19.61 1.90
C SER A 120 15.65 -18.96 0.54
N LYS A 121 15.17 -19.77 -0.42
CA LYS A 121 14.90 -19.37 -1.80
C LYS A 121 14.01 -18.12 -1.93
N LYS A 122 13.05 -17.92 -1.03
CA LYS A 122 12.19 -16.70 -1.00
C LYS A 122 12.96 -15.37 -0.77
N TYR A 123 14.13 -15.44 -0.14
CA TYR A 123 14.99 -14.27 0.07
C TYR A 123 15.96 -14.03 -1.08
N PHE A 124 16.19 -15.05 -1.89
CA PHE A 124 16.91 -14.95 -3.14
C PHE A 124 16.13 -14.02 -4.09
N SER A 125 16.81 -13.20 -4.91
CA SER A 125 16.13 -12.36 -5.91
C SER A 125 15.90 -13.19 -7.18
N ILE A 126 15.05 -14.21 -7.09
CA ILE A 126 14.34 -14.74 -8.26
C ILE A 126 12.94 -14.16 -8.18
N ASP A 127 12.54 -13.47 -9.23
CA ASP A 127 11.16 -13.05 -9.32
C ASP A 127 10.31 -14.30 -9.54
N TRP A 128 9.46 -14.65 -8.58
CA TRP A 128 8.52 -15.77 -8.66
C TRP A 128 7.61 -15.74 -9.91
N LEU A 129 7.56 -14.62 -10.65
CA LEU A 129 6.85 -14.46 -11.92
C LEU A 129 7.62 -15.00 -13.13
N MET A 130 8.84 -15.51 -12.95
CA MET A 130 9.60 -16.18 -14.01
C MET A 130 8.88 -17.42 -14.57
N GLY A 131 7.89 -17.96 -13.83
CA GLY A 131 7.04 -19.07 -14.22
C GLY A 131 6.23 -18.91 -15.51
N ARG A 132 6.15 -17.70 -16.06
CA ARG A 132 5.47 -17.39 -17.33
C ARG A 132 6.24 -16.31 -18.07
N VAL A 133 7.46 -16.59 -18.54
CA VAL A 133 8.08 -15.61 -19.45
C VAL A 133 7.35 -15.65 -20.78
N SER A 134 7.11 -14.47 -21.37
CA SER A 134 6.59 -14.27 -22.72
C SER A 134 7.53 -14.77 -23.84
N ASP A 135 8.67 -15.36 -23.48
CA ASP A 135 9.72 -15.84 -24.35
C ASP A 135 9.66 -17.38 -24.44
N PRO A 136 9.17 -17.96 -25.56
CA PRO A 136 8.94 -19.40 -25.70
C PRO A 136 10.24 -20.24 -25.64
N ASP A 137 11.41 -19.58 -25.69
CA ASP A 137 12.72 -20.23 -25.64
C ASP A 137 13.22 -20.52 -24.21
N LEU A 138 12.60 -19.93 -23.17
CA LEU A 138 13.00 -20.09 -21.76
C LEU A 138 12.21 -21.23 -21.06
N LYS A 139 12.52 -22.49 -21.40
CA LYS A 139 11.73 -23.65 -20.96
C LYS A 139 11.91 -24.03 -19.48
N ASN A 140 13.07 -23.74 -18.89
CA ASN A 140 13.41 -24.22 -17.53
C ASN A 140 12.91 -23.29 -16.40
N LEU A 141 12.41 -22.10 -16.74
CA LEU A 141 11.93 -21.13 -15.75
C LEU A 141 10.41 -21.16 -15.56
N ASN A 142 9.69 -22.03 -16.28
CA ASN A 142 8.23 -22.12 -16.23
C ASN A 142 7.75 -23.01 -15.08
N PHE A 143 7.52 -22.42 -13.90
CA PHE A 143 6.87 -23.05 -12.76
C PHE A 143 5.49 -22.42 -12.50
N THR A 144 4.52 -23.26 -12.17
CA THR A 144 3.12 -22.89 -11.94
C THR A 144 2.72 -22.96 -10.48
N ASN A 145 3.52 -23.61 -9.63
CA ASN A 145 3.27 -23.79 -8.20
C ASN A 145 4.55 -23.61 -7.37
N ALA A 146 4.37 -23.52 -6.05
CA ALA A 146 5.48 -23.30 -5.12
C ALA A 146 6.47 -24.48 -5.06
N GLN A 147 6.02 -25.71 -5.30
CA GLN A 147 6.91 -26.89 -5.30
C GLN A 147 7.85 -26.86 -6.51
N GLU A 148 7.32 -26.58 -7.70
CA GLU A 148 8.12 -26.38 -8.91
C GLU A 148 9.08 -25.18 -8.77
N PHE A 149 8.66 -24.11 -8.08
CA PHE A 149 9.56 -23.02 -7.73
C PHE A 149 10.70 -23.49 -6.83
N ASP A 150 10.42 -24.31 -5.81
CA ASP A 150 11.42 -24.79 -4.86
C ASP A 150 12.45 -25.73 -5.52
N GLU A 151 12.02 -26.54 -6.49
CA GLU A 151 12.85 -27.49 -7.26
C GLU A 151 13.69 -26.83 -8.38
N LEU A 152 13.45 -25.55 -8.70
CA LEU A 152 14.12 -24.85 -9.80
C LEU A 152 15.64 -24.75 -9.63
N GLU A 153 16.40 -25.23 -10.62
CA GLU A 153 17.86 -25.12 -10.66
C GLU A 153 18.33 -23.82 -11.32
N LEU A 154 19.34 -23.14 -10.76
CA LEU A 154 19.95 -21.94 -11.34
C LEU A 154 21.47 -21.98 -11.34
N PHE A 155 22.05 -21.46 -12.42
CA PHE A 155 23.47 -21.20 -12.52
C PHE A 155 23.76 -19.77 -12.10
N ILE A 156 24.65 -19.60 -11.12
CA ILE A 156 24.86 -18.31 -10.48
C ILE A 156 26.33 -17.99 -10.43
N LYS A 157 26.67 -16.82 -10.95
CA LYS A 157 27.98 -16.20 -10.86
C LYS A 157 27.94 -15.09 -9.82
N SER A 158 28.62 -15.33 -8.71
CA SER A 158 28.80 -14.36 -7.65
C SER A 158 30.15 -13.68 -7.78
N LYS A 159 30.18 -12.36 -7.72
CA LYS A 159 31.42 -11.56 -7.70
C LYS A 159 31.35 -10.54 -6.57
N PHE A 160 32.42 -10.49 -5.78
CA PHE A 160 32.55 -9.52 -4.69
C PHE A 160 34.01 -9.38 -4.24
N PHE A 161 34.23 -8.43 -3.35
CA PHE A 161 35.51 -8.09 -2.77
C PHE A 161 35.45 -8.25 -1.26
N LEU A 162 36.39 -8.98 -0.69
CA LEU A 162 36.52 -9.22 0.74
C LEU A 162 37.71 -8.44 1.30
N ILE A 163 37.48 -7.63 2.33
CA ILE A 163 38.53 -6.96 3.08
C ILE A 163 38.91 -7.81 4.28
N SER A 164 40.14 -8.29 4.28
CA SER A 164 40.70 -9.03 5.40
C SER A 164 41.58 -8.14 6.26
N ASN A 165 41.50 -8.34 7.57
CA ASN A 165 42.39 -7.73 8.56
C ASN A 165 43.45 -8.71 9.08
N GLY A 166 43.63 -9.87 8.42
CA GLY A 166 44.43 -10.97 8.95
C GLY A 166 43.58 -11.92 9.77
N SER A 167 42.60 -12.56 9.15
CA SER A 167 41.69 -13.49 9.83
C SER A 167 41.29 -14.64 8.92
N PHE A 168 40.75 -15.69 9.51
CA PHE A 168 40.23 -16.84 8.78
C PHE A 168 38.80 -16.59 8.32
N TYR A 169 38.50 -16.92 7.07
CA TYR A 169 37.17 -16.78 6.49
C TYR A 169 36.68 -18.13 5.96
N ARG A 170 35.39 -18.39 6.15
CA ARG A 170 34.71 -19.55 5.56
C ARG A 170 33.34 -19.22 5.01
N LEU A 171 32.91 -20.00 4.03
CA LEU A 171 31.54 -20.04 3.53
C LEU A 171 30.79 -21.18 4.21
N LYS A 172 29.67 -20.89 4.85
CA LYS A 172 28.78 -21.88 5.48
C LYS A 172 27.70 -22.36 4.53
N ASN A 173 27.24 -23.59 4.77
CA ASN A 173 26.10 -24.23 4.10
C ASN A 173 26.23 -24.22 2.57
N PHE A 174 27.45 -24.40 2.09
CA PHE A 174 27.75 -24.42 0.67
C PHE A 174 28.14 -25.83 0.23
N GLN A 175 27.49 -26.34 -0.82
CA GLN A 175 27.76 -27.69 -1.33
C GLN A 175 28.91 -27.67 -2.33
N ASN A 176 30.11 -28.06 -1.90
CA ASN A 176 31.32 -28.09 -2.76
C ASN A 176 31.16 -28.97 -4.02
N LYS A 177 30.23 -29.93 -4.03
CA LYS A 177 30.03 -30.86 -5.15
C LYS A 177 29.40 -30.22 -6.39
N LYS A 178 28.80 -29.02 -6.28
CA LYS A 178 28.12 -28.31 -7.38
C LYS A 178 28.79 -26.97 -7.73
N LEU A 179 30.08 -26.85 -7.42
CA LEU A 179 30.89 -25.68 -7.68
C LEU A 179 31.65 -25.83 -9.00
N ASP A 180 31.40 -24.92 -9.94
CA ASP A 180 32.04 -24.92 -11.25
C ASP A 180 33.36 -24.12 -11.23
N LEU A 181 33.37 -22.97 -10.56
CA LEU A 181 34.53 -22.11 -10.44
C LEU A 181 34.59 -21.48 -9.05
N PHE A 182 35.79 -21.46 -8.47
CA PHE A 182 36.11 -20.66 -7.30
C PHE A 182 37.48 -20.04 -7.47
N THR A 183 37.54 -18.72 -7.34
CA THR A 183 38.81 -17.99 -7.35
C THR A 183 38.83 -16.97 -6.22
N ILE A 184 39.95 -16.92 -5.52
CA ILE A 184 40.30 -15.85 -4.58
C ILE A 184 41.61 -15.24 -5.06
N ARG A 185 41.61 -13.93 -5.31
CA ARG A 185 42.77 -13.18 -5.79
C ARG A 185 43.02 -11.95 -4.92
N ASP A 186 44.22 -11.81 -4.39
CA ASP A 186 44.65 -10.54 -3.78
C ASP A 186 44.84 -9.50 -4.89
N ILE A 187 44.06 -8.42 -4.88
CA ILE A 187 44.10 -7.39 -5.94
C ILE A 187 45.47 -6.72 -6.01
N LYS A 188 46.09 -6.48 -4.85
CA LYS A 188 47.35 -5.71 -4.77
C LYS A 188 48.55 -6.58 -5.09
N LYS A 189 48.58 -7.81 -4.58
CA LYS A 189 49.69 -8.74 -4.80
C LYS A 189 49.56 -9.51 -6.12
N ASN A 190 48.36 -9.54 -6.70
CA ASN A 190 48.03 -10.29 -7.89
C ASN A 190 48.27 -11.82 -7.76
N ILE A 191 48.19 -12.34 -6.52
CA ILE A 191 48.43 -13.73 -6.17
C ILE A 191 47.09 -14.44 -5.98
N TYR A 192 46.96 -15.62 -6.58
CA TYR A 192 45.83 -16.53 -6.35
C TYR A 192 46.09 -17.38 -5.11
N SER A 193 45.11 -17.47 -4.22
CA SER A 193 45.14 -18.46 -3.14
C SER A 193 44.94 -19.85 -3.74
N SER A 194 45.91 -20.74 -3.58
CA SER A 194 45.89 -22.09 -4.16
C SER A 194 44.99 -23.07 -3.40
N ASP A 195 44.53 -22.74 -2.19
CA ASP A 195 43.91 -23.68 -1.29
C ASP A 195 42.38 -23.48 -1.20
N ASN A 196 41.69 -23.80 -2.30
CA ASN A 196 40.25 -23.58 -2.45
C ASN A 196 39.40 -24.40 -1.46
N SER A 197 39.84 -25.58 -1.07
CA SER A 197 39.06 -26.50 -0.21
C SER A 197 38.92 -26.02 1.24
N SER A 198 39.89 -25.24 1.75
CA SER A 198 39.87 -24.76 3.13
C SER A 198 38.89 -23.60 3.35
N PHE A 199 38.52 -22.86 2.29
CA PHE A 199 37.49 -21.80 2.39
C PHE A 199 36.09 -22.36 2.68
N PHE A 200 35.85 -23.62 2.35
CA PHE A 200 34.58 -24.32 2.58
C PHE A 200 34.62 -25.30 3.75
N SER A 201 35.81 -25.55 4.31
CA SER A 201 35.95 -26.45 5.47
C SER A 201 35.57 -25.74 6.76
N GLU A 202 35.40 -26.51 7.83
CA GLU A 202 35.08 -25.92 9.12
C GLU A 202 36.19 -24.98 9.64
N THR A 203 37.44 -25.23 9.26
CA THR A 203 38.62 -24.46 9.68
C THR A 203 38.70 -23.08 9.04
N GLY A 204 38.14 -22.92 7.83
CA GLY A 204 38.28 -21.71 7.02
C GLY A 204 39.68 -21.50 6.45
N LEU A 205 39.81 -20.51 5.58
CA LEU A 205 41.05 -20.08 4.95
C LEU A 205 41.57 -18.80 5.62
N PHE A 206 42.83 -18.77 6.04
CA PHE A 206 43.47 -17.55 6.53
C PHE A 206 43.75 -16.60 5.36
N LEU A 207 43.23 -15.38 5.47
CA LEU A 207 43.54 -14.30 4.53
C LEU A 207 44.35 -13.24 5.28
N GLU A 208 45.54 -12.93 4.79
CA GLU A 208 46.34 -11.81 5.30
C GLU A 208 45.60 -10.48 5.18
N LYS A 209 46.14 -9.42 5.78
CA LYS A 209 45.54 -8.08 5.66
C LYS A 209 45.62 -7.61 4.20
N GLY A 210 44.47 -7.48 3.54
CA GLY A 210 44.40 -7.22 2.10
C GLY A 210 42.98 -7.07 1.57
N ILE A 211 42.88 -6.85 0.25
CA ILE A 211 41.61 -6.80 -0.47
C ILE A 211 41.62 -7.96 -1.47
N TYR A 212 40.67 -8.87 -1.32
CA TYR A 212 40.58 -10.10 -2.09
C TYR A 212 39.37 -10.05 -3.00
N GLU A 213 39.56 -10.20 -4.30
CA GLU A 213 38.49 -10.47 -5.25
C GLU A 213 38.09 -11.95 -5.13
N ILE A 214 36.80 -12.20 -4.97
CA ILE A 214 36.24 -13.55 -4.89
C ILE A 214 35.20 -13.71 -6.01
N ILE A 215 35.37 -14.76 -6.81
CA ILE A 215 34.44 -15.15 -7.87
C ILE A 215 34.02 -16.59 -7.61
N ILE A 216 32.71 -16.83 -7.59
CA ILE A 216 32.08 -18.13 -7.37
C ILE A 216 31.11 -18.39 -8.52
N GLU A 217 31.27 -19.50 -9.24
CA GLU A 217 30.29 -20.01 -10.20
C GLU A 217 29.79 -21.36 -9.72
N HIS A 218 28.48 -21.52 -9.65
CA HIS A 218 27.86 -22.68 -9.02
C HIS A 218 26.43 -22.91 -9.51
N ASN A 219 26.00 -24.17 -9.41
CA ASN A 219 24.62 -24.58 -9.65
C ASN A 219 23.87 -24.73 -8.31
N TYR A 220 22.85 -23.89 -8.09
CA TYR A 220 21.92 -24.02 -6.98
C TYR A 220 20.70 -24.83 -7.40
N SER A 221 20.52 -26.00 -6.80
CA SER A 221 19.25 -26.76 -6.85
C SER A 221 18.56 -26.78 -5.47
N ASP A 222 19.30 -27.09 -4.40
CA ASP A 222 18.67 -27.51 -3.12
C ASP A 222 19.05 -26.63 -1.91
N ASP A 223 20.17 -25.90 -1.94
CA ASP A 223 20.75 -25.27 -0.74
C ASP A 223 20.91 -23.74 -0.91
N TRP A 224 19.81 -22.99 -0.84
CA TRP A 224 19.78 -21.53 -1.03
C TRP A 224 20.40 -20.71 0.12
N HIS A 225 21.07 -21.39 1.07
CA HIS A 225 21.59 -20.83 2.31
C HIS A 225 23.04 -20.37 2.18
N LEU A 226 23.28 -19.16 1.68
CA LEU A 226 24.63 -18.61 1.63
C LEU A 226 24.93 -17.73 2.85
N GLN A 227 25.85 -18.18 3.70
CA GLN A 227 26.31 -17.45 4.89
C GLN A 227 27.84 -17.40 4.91
N PHE A 228 28.41 -16.28 5.33
CA PHE A 228 29.86 -16.16 5.54
C PHE A 228 30.15 -16.02 7.02
N GLU A 229 31.26 -16.61 7.45
CA GLU A 229 31.76 -16.46 8.80
C GLU A 229 33.24 -16.09 8.79
N ASN A 230 33.59 -15.12 9.62
CA ASN A 230 34.97 -14.90 10.04
C ASN A 230 35.20 -15.81 11.24
N SER A 231 36.11 -16.78 11.17
CA SER A 231 36.22 -17.83 12.20
C SER A 231 36.92 -17.38 13.49
N ILE A 232 37.22 -16.07 13.62
CA ILE A 232 37.32 -15.46 14.95
C ILE A 232 35.89 -15.30 15.48
N ASN A 233 35.40 -16.34 16.18
CA ASN A 233 34.06 -16.40 16.76
C ASN A 233 33.76 -15.19 17.66
N ILE A 234 33.25 -14.11 17.08
CA ILE A 234 32.36 -13.19 17.78
C ILE A 234 30.96 -13.68 17.45
N ILE A 235 30.38 -14.38 18.43
CA ILE A 235 29.03 -14.95 18.43
C ILE A 235 28.05 -13.84 18.01
N ASN A 236 27.69 -13.80 16.74
CA ASN A 236 26.63 -12.94 16.26
C ASN A 236 25.74 -13.80 15.35
N THR A 237 24.76 -14.44 15.97
CA THR A 237 23.68 -15.22 15.33
C THR A 237 22.72 -14.38 14.49
N ASN A 238 23.09 -13.14 14.16
CA ASN A 238 22.26 -12.22 13.40
C ASN A 238 22.38 -12.49 11.90
N TYR A 239 21.23 -12.67 11.26
CA TYR A 239 20.93 -13.02 9.87
C TYR A 239 21.52 -12.09 8.77
N TYR A 240 22.50 -11.24 9.06
CA TYR A 240 23.13 -10.35 8.08
C TYR A 240 24.52 -10.86 7.71
N LEU A 241 24.80 -10.98 6.40
CA LEU A 241 26.17 -11.12 5.86
C LEU A 241 27.09 -10.00 6.37
N SER A 242 26.49 -8.86 6.65
CA SER A 242 27.08 -7.68 7.24
C SER A 242 26.33 -7.33 8.52
N SER A 243 26.74 -7.87 9.66
CA SER A 243 26.31 -7.24 10.91
C SER A 243 26.80 -5.80 10.91
N PHE A 244 25.83 -4.89 11.08
CA PHE A 244 25.77 -3.43 11.27
C PHE A 244 27.02 -2.59 11.60
N LEU A 245 28.20 -3.17 11.83
CA LEU A 245 29.42 -2.48 12.22
C LEU A 245 30.65 -2.90 11.38
N ASN A 246 30.61 -4.03 10.65
CA ASN A 246 31.78 -4.67 10.04
C ASN A 246 31.47 -5.36 8.67
N SER A 247 30.85 -4.67 7.71
CA SER A 247 30.79 -5.21 6.35
C SER A 247 32.22 -5.29 5.78
N ASN A 248 32.70 -6.51 5.59
CA ASN A 248 33.96 -6.77 4.89
C ASN A 248 33.74 -7.12 3.41
N VAL A 249 32.49 -7.15 2.95
CA VAL A 249 32.10 -7.61 1.61
C VAL A 249 31.57 -6.46 0.77
N PHE A 250 32.20 -6.21 -0.37
CA PHE A 250 31.93 -5.09 -1.27
C PHE A 250 31.64 -5.59 -2.69
N GLN A 251 30.75 -4.92 -3.41
CA GLN A 251 30.41 -5.25 -4.78
C GLN A 251 31.57 -4.95 -5.73
N ASN A 252 32.11 -3.74 -5.60
CA ASN A 252 33.21 -3.19 -6.38
C ASN A 252 34.09 -2.35 -5.45
N VAL A 253 35.40 -2.52 -5.58
CA VAL A 253 36.41 -1.66 -4.95
C VAL A 253 37.33 -1.18 -6.05
N GLU A 254 37.58 0.13 -6.14
CA GLU A 254 38.54 0.63 -7.11
C GLU A 254 39.95 0.14 -6.72
N ILE A 255 40.76 -0.24 -7.71
CA ILE A 255 42.11 -0.78 -7.47
C ILE A 255 42.98 0.19 -6.65
N ASN A 256 42.69 1.50 -6.74
CA ASN A 256 43.38 2.58 -6.02
C ASN A 256 42.83 2.84 -4.60
N ASP A 257 41.77 2.17 -4.16
CA ASP A 257 41.22 2.40 -2.83
C ASP A 257 42.16 1.85 -1.75
N ASN A 258 42.63 2.76 -0.91
CA ASN A 258 43.43 2.39 0.25
C ASN A 258 42.54 1.83 1.36
N PHE A 259 43.07 0.83 2.08
CA PHE A 259 42.42 0.21 3.24
C PHE A 259 41.95 1.24 4.29
N SER A 260 42.68 2.36 4.45
CA SER A 260 42.30 3.49 5.31
C SER A 260 41.02 4.21 4.83
N ARG A 261 40.88 4.43 3.52
CA ARG A 261 39.69 5.05 2.91
C ARG A 261 38.46 4.18 3.12
N ILE A 262 38.60 2.86 2.98
CA ILE A 262 37.48 1.94 3.19
C ILE A 262 37.08 1.90 4.68
N ASN A 263 38.05 1.91 5.60
CA ASN A 263 37.74 2.00 7.04
C ASN A 263 37.08 3.33 7.43
N PHE A 264 37.47 4.45 6.82
CA PHE A 264 36.78 5.73 7.03
C PHE A 264 35.29 5.62 6.65
N TYR A 265 34.98 5.05 5.50
CA TYR A 265 33.59 4.87 5.08
C TYR A 265 32.82 3.87 5.98
N LYS A 266 33.47 2.85 6.53
CA LYS A 266 32.85 1.98 7.55
C LYS A 266 32.43 2.79 8.78
N ILE A 267 33.33 3.61 9.33
CA ILE A 267 33.06 4.48 10.47
C ILE A 267 31.94 5.48 10.14
N LEU A 268 31.95 6.04 8.93
CA LEU A 268 30.94 6.97 8.46
C LEU A 268 29.55 6.31 8.41
N GLY A 269 29.43 5.11 7.85
CA GLY A 269 28.18 4.33 7.82
C GLY A 269 27.62 4.07 9.23
N ASN A 270 28.48 3.59 10.14
CA ASN A 270 28.09 3.36 11.54
C ASN A 270 27.63 4.64 12.25
N THR A 271 28.29 5.76 11.95
CA THR A 271 27.92 7.08 12.50
C THR A 271 26.55 7.52 11.98
N ILE A 272 26.27 7.33 10.69
CA ILE A 272 24.95 7.62 10.09
C ILE A 272 23.88 6.78 10.78
N ASP A 273 24.11 5.48 10.98
CA ASP A 273 23.16 4.58 11.63
C ASP A 273 22.85 4.98 13.06
N ILE A 274 23.86 5.29 13.87
CA ILE A 274 23.67 5.74 15.25
C ILE A 274 22.85 7.04 15.29
N ILE A 275 23.19 8.02 14.45
CA ILE A 275 22.47 9.29 14.40
C ILE A 275 21.03 9.07 13.89
N PHE A 276 20.83 8.14 12.96
CA PHE A 276 19.51 7.80 12.44
C PHE A 276 18.64 7.08 13.48
N LEU A 277 19.18 6.11 14.20
CA LEU A 277 18.49 5.45 15.33
C LEU A 277 18.15 6.45 16.42
N PHE A 278 19.06 7.38 16.73
CA PHE A 278 18.79 8.48 17.65
C PHE A 278 17.67 9.39 17.16
N LEU A 279 17.63 9.71 15.85
CA LEU A 279 16.54 10.48 15.25
C LEU A 279 15.19 9.75 15.44
N ILE A 280 15.12 8.46 15.14
CA ILE A 280 13.90 7.64 15.28
C ILE A 280 13.46 7.60 16.75
N ALA A 281 14.38 7.28 17.65
CA ALA A 281 14.09 7.20 19.08
C ALA A 281 13.54 8.53 19.60
N ASN A 282 14.11 9.66 19.16
CA ASN A 282 13.63 10.99 19.51
C ASN A 282 12.23 11.27 18.94
N ILE A 283 11.98 10.94 17.66
CA ILE A 283 10.66 11.08 17.05
C ILE A 283 9.60 10.23 17.78
N LEU A 284 9.91 8.97 18.11
CA LEU A 284 9.01 8.07 18.82
C LEU A 284 8.75 8.54 20.25
N PHE A 285 9.80 8.98 20.97
CA PHE A 285 9.67 9.52 22.32
C PHE A 285 8.75 10.75 22.35
N GLU A 286 8.95 11.68 21.43
CA GLU A 286 8.10 12.86 21.28
C GLU A 286 6.65 12.50 20.94
N TYR A 287 6.46 11.48 20.10
CA TYR A 287 5.14 10.98 19.78
C TYR A 287 4.45 10.33 21.00
N ILE A 288 5.18 9.55 21.81
CA ILE A 288 4.65 8.96 23.05
C ILE A 288 4.29 10.06 24.05
N LEU A 289 5.13 11.09 24.22
CA LEU A 289 4.82 12.24 25.06
C LEU A 289 3.56 12.96 24.59
N PHE A 290 3.38 13.11 23.28
CA PHE A 290 2.16 13.66 22.70
C PHE A 290 0.93 12.82 23.05
N LEU A 291 0.99 11.50 22.87
CA LEU A 291 -0.11 10.58 23.20
C LEU A 291 -0.46 10.60 24.69
N LYS A 292 0.56 10.69 25.57
CA LYS A 292 0.39 10.79 27.02
C LYS A 292 -0.26 12.12 27.41
N LYS A 293 0.26 13.24 26.89
CA LYS A 293 -0.27 14.59 27.17
C LYS A 293 -1.75 14.75 26.77
N LYS A 294 -2.17 14.05 25.71
CA LYS A 294 -3.55 14.06 25.22
C LYS A 294 -4.44 12.95 25.79
N ASN A 295 -3.94 12.15 26.74
CA ASN A 295 -4.66 11.02 27.34
C ASN A 295 -5.15 9.95 26.34
N TYR A 296 -4.53 9.84 25.16
CA TYR A 296 -4.89 8.83 24.16
C TYR A 296 -4.35 7.43 24.52
N LEU A 297 -3.23 7.40 25.25
CA LEU A 297 -2.50 6.17 25.56
C LEU A 297 -3.34 5.17 26.37
N VAL A 298 -4.14 5.66 27.33
CA VAL A 298 -5.04 4.81 28.14
C VAL A 298 -6.07 4.12 27.25
N SER A 299 -6.73 4.87 26.36
CA SER A 299 -7.74 4.33 25.45
C SER A 299 -7.17 3.30 24.48
N LEU A 300 -5.93 3.50 24.00
CA LEU A 300 -5.23 2.53 23.16
C LEU A 300 -4.89 1.25 23.93
N ILE A 301 -4.41 1.36 25.18
CA ILE A 301 -4.14 0.19 26.02
C ILE A 301 -5.42 -0.61 26.24
N ILE A 302 -6.52 0.05 26.62
CA ILE A 302 -7.83 -0.60 26.81
C ILE A 302 -8.24 -1.32 25.53
N PHE A 303 -8.17 -0.64 24.38
CA PHE A 303 -8.54 -1.23 23.10
C PHE A 303 -7.69 -2.45 22.74
N PHE A 304 -6.35 -2.37 22.86
CA PHE A 304 -5.47 -3.50 22.53
C PHE A 304 -5.58 -4.65 23.54
N SER A 305 -5.88 -4.36 24.82
CA SER A 305 -6.18 -5.41 25.80
C SER A 305 -7.47 -6.15 25.46
N LEU A 306 -8.53 -5.44 25.07
CA LEU A 306 -9.78 -6.03 24.61
C LEU A 306 -9.57 -6.88 23.36
N LEU A 307 -8.78 -6.36 22.41
CA LEU A 307 -8.42 -7.08 21.19
C LEU A 307 -7.67 -8.37 21.49
N GLY A 308 -6.66 -8.33 22.36
CA GLY A 308 -5.90 -9.51 22.77
C GLY A 308 -6.79 -10.58 23.40
N ILE A 309 -7.70 -10.18 24.30
CA ILE A 309 -8.67 -11.08 24.93
C ILE A 309 -9.59 -11.70 23.88
N LEU A 310 -10.12 -10.91 22.94
CA LEU A 310 -11.03 -11.39 21.89
C LEU A 310 -10.34 -12.32 20.89
N ILE A 311 -9.10 -12.03 20.51
CA ILE A 311 -8.29 -12.92 19.65
C ILE A 311 -8.06 -14.26 20.38
N PHE A 312 -7.70 -14.22 21.66
CA PHE A 312 -7.51 -15.43 22.44
C PHE A 312 -8.81 -16.24 22.58
N ALA A 313 -9.92 -15.57 22.91
CA ALA A 313 -11.24 -16.20 23.08
C ALA A 313 -11.75 -16.80 21.75
N SER A 314 -11.64 -16.07 20.64
CA SER A 314 -12.06 -16.56 19.32
C SER A 314 -11.20 -17.74 18.87
N LYS A 315 -9.87 -17.69 19.06
CA LYS A 315 -8.97 -18.82 18.79
C LYS A 315 -9.34 -20.05 19.62
N TYR A 316 -9.71 -19.87 20.89
CA TYR A 316 -10.14 -20.97 21.76
C TYR A 316 -11.46 -21.59 21.30
N ILE A 317 -12.51 -20.76 21.13
CA ILE A 317 -13.87 -21.21 20.77
C ILE A 317 -13.89 -21.87 19.40
N LEU A 318 -13.11 -21.35 18.45
CA LEU A 318 -13.23 -21.70 17.03
C LEU A 318 -12.03 -22.49 16.51
N SER A 319 -11.18 -22.98 17.42
CA SER A 319 -10.02 -23.84 17.15
C SER A 319 -10.34 -25.05 16.26
N ASN A 320 -11.56 -25.59 16.38
CA ASN A 320 -12.03 -26.75 15.61
C ASN A 320 -12.76 -26.41 14.29
N SER A 321 -12.76 -25.14 13.86
CA SER A 321 -13.50 -24.72 12.67
C SER A 321 -12.59 -24.28 11.53
N ASN A 322 -13.02 -24.50 10.29
CA ASN A 322 -12.33 -24.04 9.08
C ASN A 322 -12.27 -22.49 8.95
N TYR A 323 -12.82 -21.74 9.92
CA TYR A 323 -12.84 -20.28 9.95
C TYR A 323 -11.58 -19.65 10.57
N LEU A 324 -10.53 -20.44 10.84
CA LEU A 324 -9.23 -20.00 11.37
C LEU A 324 -8.65 -18.75 10.70
N ARG A 325 -8.96 -18.51 9.42
CA ARG A 325 -8.48 -17.34 8.67
C ARG A 325 -9.14 -15.99 9.03
N PHE A 326 -10.23 -15.98 9.82
CA PHE A 326 -11.06 -14.77 10.02
C PHE A 326 -11.14 -14.25 11.46
N PHE A 327 -10.61 -14.98 12.45
CA PHE A 327 -10.80 -14.60 13.85
C PHE A 327 -10.15 -13.27 14.23
N ASP A 328 -8.98 -12.96 13.67
CA ASP A 328 -8.29 -11.71 13.99
C ASP A 328 -9.11 -10.49 13.53
N THR A 329 -9.68 -10.54 12.32
CA THR A 329 -10.47 -9.42 11.77
C THR A 329 -11.84 -9.30 12.43
N ILE A 330 -12.49 -10.42 12.76
CA ILE A 330 -13.74 -10.41 13.53
C ILE A 330 -13.49 -9.86 14.93
N SER A 331 -12.43 -10.31 15.60
CA SER A 331 -12.03 -9.81 16.92
C SER A 331 -11.72 -8.31 16.88
N PHE A 332 -11.11 -7.84 15.81
CA PHE A 332 -10.83 -6.42 15.60
C PHE A 332 -12.10 -5.58 15.40
N SER A 333 -13.05 -6.08 14.60
CA SER A 333 -14.37 -5.45 14.44
C SER A 333 -15.18 -5.42 15.75
N LEU A 334 -15.20 -6.54 16.49
CA LEU A 334 -15.83 -6.62 17.81
C LEU A 334 -15.18 -5.68 18.83
N SER A 335 -13.85 -5.53 18.79
CA SER A 335 -13.13 -4.56 19.63
C SER A 335 -13.57 -3.12 19.34
N TYR A 336 -13.73 -2.76 18.06
CA TYR A 336 -14.30 -1.46 17.70
C TYR A 336 -15.74 -1.30 18.18
N LEU A 337 -16.57 -2.34 18.09
CA LEU A 337 -17.95 -2.30 18.58
C LEU A 337 -18.02 -2.10 20.09
N LEU A 338 -17.27 -2.87 20.88
CA LEU A 338 -17.23 -2.74 22.34
C LEU A 338 -16.67 -1.38 22.76
N PHE A 339 -15.62 -0.91 22.10
CA PHE A 339 -15.05 0.40 22.36
C PHE A 339 -16.03 1.53 21.98
N PHE A 340 -16.78 1.36 20.90
CA PHE A 340 -17.81 2.30 20.49
C PHE A 340 -18.97 2.37 21.51
N ILE A 341 -19.42 1.21 22.02
CA ILE A 341 -20.42 1.14 23.10
C ILE A 341 -19.91 1.86 24.35
N TYR A 342 -18.65 1.63 24.74
CA TYR A 342 -18.00 2.32 25.85
C TYR A 342 -17.98 3.85 25.66
N LEU A 343 -17.67 4.33 24.46
CA LEU A 343 -17.69 5.76 24.14
C LEU A 343 -19.10 6.36 24.25
N ILE A 344 -20.13 5.66 23.73
CA ILE A 344 -21.53 6.09 23.83
C ILE A 344 -21.94 6.15 25.30
N TRP A 345 -21.64 5.11 26.07
CA TRP A 345 -21.96 5.01 27.49
C TRP A 345 -21.38 6.19 28.29
N ASN A 346 -20.08 6.43 28.13
CA ASN A 346 -19.41 7.56 28.78
C ASN A 346 -20.01 8.90 28.37
N LYS A 347 -20.37 9.06 27.11
CA LYS A 347 -20.99 10.31 26.65
C LYS A 347 -22.37 10.54 27.27
N ILE A 348 -23.23 9.52 27.27
CA ILE A 348 -24.61 9.63 27.76
C ILE A 348 -24.63 9.86 29.27
N LEU A 349 -23.79 9.17 30.03
CA LEU A 349 -23.85 9.20 31.50
C LEU A 349 -22.93 10.23 32.14
N LEU A 350 -21.74 10.48 31.59
CA LEU A 350 -20.74 11.37 32.19
C LEU A 350 -20.69 12.76 31.56
N ASN A 351 -21.45 13.00 30.48
CA ASN A 351 -21.58 14.27 29.74
C ASN A 351 -20.22 14.91 29.33
N ASP A 352 -19.19 14.07 29.13
CA ASP A 352 -17.82 14.52 28.89
C ASP A 352 -17.59 14.85 27.40
N ASN A 353 -18.22 15.92 26.93
CA ASN A 353 -18.21 16.32 25.52
C ASN A 353 -16.86 16.88 25.03
N SER A 354 -15.94 17.24 25.94
CA SER A 354 -14.70 17.96 25.61
C SER A 354 -13.56 17.04 25.16
N LYS A 355 -13.60 15.76 25.52
CA LYS A 355 -12.47 14.83 25.36
C LYS A 355 -12.39 14.14 23.99
N TYR A 356 -13.53 13.96 23.32
CA TYR A 356 -13.65 13.11 22.12
C TYR A 356 -13.92 13.94 20.86
N ASP A 357 -12.86 14.53 20.30
CA ASP A 357 -12.89 15.39 19.11
C ASP A 357 -12.29 14.72 17.86
N TYR A 358 -12.29 15.43 16.74
CA TYR A 358 -11.70 14.93 15.48
C TYR A 358 -10.23 14.49 15.65
N GLU A 359 -9.43 15.20 16.44
CA GLU A 359 -8.02 14.84 16.67
C GLU A 359 -7.91 13.51 17.41
N TYR A 360 -8.71 13.30 18.47
CA TYR A 360 -8.77 12.05 19.20
C TYR A 360 -9.03 10.86 18.26
N PHE A 361 -10.05 10.95 17.40
CA PHE A 361 -10.41 9.84 16.51
C PHE A 361 -9.42 9.62 15.39
N ARG A 362 -8.88 10.70 14.80
CA ARG A 362 -7.81 10.57 13.80
C ARG A 362 -6.63 9.79 14.37
N ASN A 363 -6.18 10.15 15.57
CA ASN A 363 -5.05 9.48 16.23
C ASN A 363 -5.40 8.04 16.61
N PHE A 364 -6.57 7.81 17.21
CA PHE A 364 -7.04 6.48 17.60
C PHE A 364 -7.07 5.52 16.39
N PHE A 365 -7.83 5.85 15.34
CA PHE A 365 -7.97 5.00 14.17
C PHE A 365 -6.66 4.81 13.41
N SER A 366 -5.82 5.84 13.30
CA SER A 366 -4.51 5.68 12.65
C SER A 366 -3.67 4.62 13.34
N LEU A 367 -3.60 4.65 14.68
CA LEU A 367 -2.78 3.75 15.45
C LEU A 367 -3.35 2.34 15.48
N THR A 368 -4.65 2.20 15.76
CA THR A 368 -5.29 0.89 15.84
C THR A 368 -5.25 0.16 14.50
N LEU A 369 -5.55 0.83 13.39
CA LEU A 369 -5.47 0.24 12.05
C LEU A 369 -4.03 -0.11 11.66
N ILE A 370 -3.10 0.83 11.78
CA ILE A 370 -1.74 0.63 11.29
C ILE A 370 -1.01 -0.43 12.10
N ILE A 371 -1.12 -0.43 13.43
CA ILE A 371 -0.48 -1.45 14.27
C ILE A 371 -1.07 -2.84 13.99
N PHE A 372 -2.40 -2.97 13.92
CA PHE A 372 -3.05 -4.25 13.65
C PHE A 372 -2.60 -4.86 12.32
N PHE A 373 -2.63 -4.07 11.24
CA PHE A 373 -2.25 -4.58 9.92
C PHE A 373 -0.75 -4.71 9.70
N LEU A 374 0.06 -3.95 10.44
CA LEU A 374 1.50 -4.15 10.46
C LEU A 374 1.85 -5.52 11.05
N ILE A 375 1.19 -5.93 12.14
CA ILE A 375 1.34 -7.27 12.70
C ILE A 375 0.86 -8.31 11.69
N LYS A 376 -0.36 -8.13 11.15
CA LYS A 376 -0.98 -9.05 10.19
C LYS A 376 -0.14 -9.28 8.93
N PHE A 377 0.56 -8.27 8.43
CA PHE A 377 1.35 -8.35 7.20
C PHE A 377 2.87 -8.43 7.43
N SER A 378 3.32 -8.59 8.68
CA SER A 378 4.74 -8.58 9.04
C SER A 378 5.58 -9.67 8.34
N GLU A 379 4.96 -10.80 7.99
CA GLU A 379 5.62 -11.91 7.29
C GLU A 379 6.02 -11.55 5.84
N TYR A 380 5.38 -10.55 5.25
CA TYR A 380 5.63 -10.10 3.87
C TYR A 380 6.70 -9.00 3.78
N ILE A 381 7.30 -8.60 4.91
CA ILE A 381 8.36 -7.59 4.91
C ILE A 381 9.58 -8.18 4.20
N SER A 382 10.10 -7.47 3.18
CA SER A 382 11.26 -7.87 2.36
C SER A 382 11.06 -9.16 1.54
N VAL A 383 9.83 -9.67 1.47
CA VAL A 383 9.46 -10.89 0.74
C VAL A 383 8.38 -10.54 -0.29
N ILE A 384 8.36 -11.28 -1.40
CA ILE A 384 7.30 -11.17 -2.40
C ILE A 384 6.13 -12.08 -1.99
N ASP A 385 4.90 -11.59 -2.15
CA ASP A 385 3.72 -12.44 -1.94
C ASP A 385 3.52 -13.37 -3.15
N PHE A 386 3.28 -14.65 -2.90
CA PHE A 386 2.97 -15.61 -3.96
C PHE A 386 1.49 -15.50 -4.30
N TYR A 387 1.17 -14.86 -5.41
CA TYR A 387 -0.19 -14.83 -5.92
C TYR A 387 -0.38 -16.10 -6.78
N LEU A 388 -0.92 -17.16 -6.19
CA LEU A 388 -1.00 -18.50 -6.83
C LEU A 388 -2.25 -18.69 -7.73
N GLU A 389 -3.23 -17.80 -7.64
CA GLU A 389 -4.49 -17.93 -8.36
C GLU A 389 -4.40 -17.24 -9.73
N ASN A 390 -3.91 -18.00 -10.72
CA ASN A 390 -3.96 -17.61 -12.12
C ASN A 390 -5.40 -17.23 -12.52
N GLY A 391 -5.58 -16.02 -13.04
CA GLY A 391 -6.89 -15.48 -13.42
C GLY A 391 -7.42 -14.37 -12.52
N ASP A 392 -6.78 -14.13 -11.37
CA ASP A 392 -7.12 -12.98 -10.53
C ASP A 392 -6.55 -11.66 -11.07
N ASP A 393 -7.35 -10.59 -10.96
CA ASP A 393 -6.94 -9.23 -11.35
C ASP A 393 -5.60 -8.81 -10.70
N TRP A 394 -5.43 -9.06 -9.39
CA TRP A 394 -4.24 -8.64 -8.67
C TRP A 394 -2.97 -9.36 -9.10
N PHE A 395 -3.06 -10.66 -9.35
CA PHE A 395 -1.94 -11.44 -9.90
C PHE A 395 -1.51 -10.84 -11.23
N THR A 396 -2.48 -10.59 -12.10
CA THR A 396 -2.25 -10.09 -13.44
C THR A 396 -1.60 -8.70 -13.42
N PHE A 397 -2.07 -7.80 -12.55
CA PHE A 397 -1.45 -6.47 -12.40
C PHE A 397 -0.01 -6.53 -11.87
N GLN A 398 0.29 -7.48 -10.97
CA GLN A 398 1.65 -7.70 -10.47
C GLN A 398 2.56 -8.25 -11.58
N PHE A 399 2.05 -9.19 -12.39
CA PHE A 399 2.77 -9.70 -13.57
C PHE A 399 3.11 -8.59 -14.56
N PHE A 400 2.13 -7.79 -15.00
CA PHE A 400 2.38 -6.67 -15.90
C PHE A 400 3.33 -5.62 -15.31
N SER A 401 3.24 -5.39 -14.00
CA SER A 401 4.17 -4.47 -13.34
C SER A 401 5.62 -4.96 -13.38
N ARG A 402 5.84 -6.28 -13.31
CA ARG A 402 7.15 -6.90 -13.50
C ARG A 402 7.63 -6.69 -14.94
N GLU A 403 6.81 -6.98 -15.93
CA GLU A 403 7.14 -6.78 -17.34
C GLU A 403 7.53 -5.33 -17.65
N ILE A 404 6.81 -4.36 -17.05
CA ILE A 404 7.15 -2.94 -17.16
C ILE A 404 8.53 -2.63 -16.57
N VAL A 405 8.81 -3.06 -15.34
CA VAL A 405 10.03 -2.67 -14.61
C VAL A 405 11.25 -3.46 -15.07
N VAL A 406 11.11 -4.77 -15.25
CA VAL A 406 12.21 -5.69 -15.47
C VAL A 406 12.54 -5.86 -16.95
N ASP A 407 11.51 -5.97 -17.80
CA ASP A 407 11.70 -6.14 -19.25
C ASP A 407 11.71 -4.82 -20.01
N GLY A 408 11.31 -3.72 -19.36
CA GLY A 408 11.25 -2.40 -19.97
C GLY A 408 10.08 -2.23 -20.94
N LEU A 409 9.01 -3.00 -20.78
CA LEU A 409 7.81 -2.94 -21.62
C LEU A 409 6.93 -1.74 -21.25
N PHE A 410 7.36 -0.54 -21.67
CA PHE A 410 6.64 0.71 -21.47
C PHE A 410 6.34 1.42 -22.81
N PRO A 411 5.07 1.68 -23.17
CA PRO A 411 3.85 1.21 -22.51
C PRO A 411 3.66 -0.31 -22.66
N HIS A 412 2.95 -0.90 -21.71
CA HIS A 412 2.67 -2.34 -21.70
C HIS A 412 1.61 -2.71 -22.76
N LYS A 413 1.83 -3.82 -23.49
CA LYS A 413 1.04 -4.26 -24.66
C LYS A 413 -0.32 -4.92 -24.35
N ASP A 414 -0.59 -5.28 -23.09
CA ASP A 414 -1.92 -5.79 -22.70
C ASP A 414 -2.97 -4.67 -22.64
N ASP A 415 -4.09 -4.97 -23.27
CA ASP A 415 -5.13 -3.99 -23.62
C ASP A 415 -6.47 -4.27 -22.94
N ILE A 416 -6.65 -5.50 -22.44
CA ILE A 416 -7.88 -5.97 -21.81
C ILE A 416 -7.92 -5.48 -20.37
N TYR A 417 -6.77 -5.39 -19.70
CA TYR A 417 -6.70 -5.04 -18.29
C TYR A 417 -6.43 -3.54 -18.05
N ARG A 418 -7.11 -3.02 -17.02
CA ARG A 418 -7.10 -1.60 -16.63
C ARG A 418 -5.67 -1.05 -16.46
N PRO A 419 -5.32 0.07 -17.10
CA PRO A 419 -3.92 0.51 -17.21
C PRO A 419 -3.35 1.07 -15.90
N GLY A 420 -4.13 1.79 -15.08
CA GLY A 420 -3.57 2.53 -13.95
C GLY A 420 -2.90 1.67 -12.88
N LEU A 421 -3.41 0.46 -12.60
CA LEU A 421 -2.93 -0.33 -11.47
C LEU A 421 -1.58 -1.02 -11.74
N LYS A 422 -1.35 -1.51 -12.97
CA LYS A 422 -0.05 -2.10 -13.35
C LYS A 422 1.11 -1.11 -13.24
N TYR A 423 0.90 0.16 -13.63
CA TYR A 423 1.92 1.20 -13.47
C TYR A 423 2.09 1.65 -12.02
N LEU A 424 1.02 1.63 -11.22
CA LEU A 424 1.11 1.91 -9.79
C LEU A 424 1.98 0.86 -9.08
N PHE A 425 1.80 -0.43 -9.38
CA PHE A 425 2.67 -1.49 -8.86
C PHE A 425 4.09 -1.43 -9.44
N ALA A 426 4.25 -1.07 -10.71
CA ALA A 426 5.58 -0.88 -11.30
C ALA A 426 6.36 0.20 -10.52
N LEU A 427 5.71 1.33 -10.22
CA LEU A 427 6.29 2.38 -9.39
C LEU A 427 6.58 1.89 -7.96
N GLN A 428 5.70 1.08 -7.36
CA GLN A 428 5.98 0.47 -6.05
C GLN A 428 7.22 -0.43 -6.10
N HIS A 429 7.38 -1.25 -7.13
CA HIS A 429 8.54 -2.11 -7.29
C HIS A 429 9.84 -1.34 -7.56
N ILE A 430 9.77 -0.25 -8.32
CA ILE A 430 10.92 0.65 -8.48
C ILE A 430 11.34 1.23 -7.13
N LEU A 431 10.38 1.65 -6.30
CA LEU A 431 10.67 2.29 -5.01
C LEU A 431 11.05 1.32 -3.89
N PHE A 432 10.41 0.16 -3.83
CA PHE A 432 10.45 -0.75 -2.67
C PHE A 432 10.97 -2.15 -3.03
N GLY A 433 11.41 -2.31 -4.27
CA GLY A 433 11.87 -3.57 -4.80
C GLY A 433 10.79 -4.64 -4.70
N LYS A 434 11.17 -5.77 -4.13
CA LYS A 434 10.35 -6.97 -4.09
C LYS A 434 9.34 -7.05 -2.93
N SER A 435 9.31 -6.07 -2.03
CA SER A 435 8.49 -6.16 -0.82
C SER A 435 7.01 -5.91 -1.12
N SER A 436 6.18 -6.95 -1.01
CA SER A 436 4.71 -6.81 -1.15
C SER A 436 4.08 -6.08 0.04
N PHE A 437 4.71 -6.12 1.21
CA PHE A 437 4.27 -5.46 2.44
C PHE A 437 3.87 -3.99 2.27
N ILE A 438 4.67 -3.20 1.53
CA ILE A 438 4.39 -1.77 1.36
C ILE A 438 3.13 -1.56 0.52
N GLY A 439 2.95 -2.33 -0.55
CA GLY A 439 1.72 -2.32 -1.34
C GLY A 439 0.48 -2.64 -0.48
N LYS A 440 0.60 -3.66 0.39
CA LYS A 440 -0.49 -4.02 1.34
C LYS A 440 -0.81 -2.90 2.31
N MET A 441 0.21 -2.28 2.89
CA MET A 441 0.05 -1.20 3.87
C MET A 441 -0.40 0.12 3.24
N LEU A 442 -0.15 0.34 1.95
CA LEU A 442 -0.67 1.49 1.23
C LEU A 442 -2.19 1.44 1.11
N GLU A 443 -2.80 0.25 0.94
CA GLU A 443 -4.27 0.13 0.98
C GLU A 443 -4.86 0.42 2.36
N ILE A 444 -4.12 0.13 3.44
CA ILE A 444 -4.50 0.56 4.80
C ILE A 444 -4.52 2.07 4.92
N TRP A 445 -3.51 2.74 4.36
CA TRP A 445 -3.45 4.19 4.30
C TRP A 445 -4.60 4.80 3.49
N ILE A 446 -4.95 4.16 2.37
CA ILE A 446 -6.11 4.53 1.54
C ILE A 446 -7.42 4.39 2.35
N PHE A 447 -7.59 3.27 3.05
CA PHE A 447 -8.76 3.06 3.90
C PHE A 447 -8.85 4.09 5.03
N PHE A 448 -7.76 4.32 5.76
CA PHE A 448 -7.71 5.34 6.82
C PHE A 448 -8.00 6.76 6.28
N THR A 449 -7.45 7.12 5.12
CA THR A 449 -7.72 8.39 4.45
C THR A 449 -9.21 8.52 4.09
N SER A 450 -9.82 7.43 3.64
CA SER A 450 -11.25 7.36 3.34
C SER A 450 -12.11 7.60 4.58
N LEU A 451 -11.71 7.06 5.75
CA LEU A 451 -12.38 7.34 7.03
C LEU A 451 -12.27 8.82 7.43
N ILE A 452 -11.09 9.44 7.26
CA ILE A 452 -10.90 10.88 7.54
C ILE A 452 -11.81 11.74 6.65
N LEU A 453 -11.86 11.45 5.34
CA LEU A 453 -12.70 12.21 4.42
C LEU A 453 -14.18 12.01 4.74
N THR A 454 -14.58 10.79 5.08
CA THR A 454 -15.94 10.45 5.55
C THR A 454 -16.33 11.24 6.79
N PHE A 455 -15.43 11.36 7.79
CA PHE A 455 -15.63 12.26 8.95
C PHE A 455 -16.02 13.65 8.47
N LYS A 456 -15.18 14.23 7.60
CA LYS A 456 -15.29 15.63 7.19
C LYS A 456 -16.56 15.87 6.38
N ILE A 457 -16.97 14.92 5.54
CA ILE A 457 -18.21 15.03 4.77
C ILE A 457 -19.41 15.00 5.72
N ILE A 458 -19.50 14.02 6.63
CA ILE A 458 -20.61 13.94 7.60
C ILE A 458 -20.64 15.22 8.45
N PHE A 459 -19.48 15.72 8.90
CA PHE A 459 -19.39 16.95 9.67
C PHE A 459 -19.86 18.17 8.87
N THR A 460 -19.53 18.25 7.57
CA THR A 460 -19.93 19.37 6.71
C THR A 460 -21.45 19.50 6.64
N TYR A 461 -22.17 18.38 6.57
CA TYR A 461 -23.63 18.34 6.49
C TYR A 461 -24.34 18.39 7.84
N THR A 462 -23.78 17.77 8.88
CA THR A 462 -24.44 17.65 10.19
C THR A 462 -23.97 18.67 11.22
N ARG A 463 -22.82 19.32 11.00
CA ARG A 463 -22.11 20.17 11.96
C ARG A 463 -21.90 19.50 13.32
N SER A 464 -21.89 18.17 13.36
CA SER A 464 -21.81 17.36 14.57
C SER A 464 -20.61 16.42 14.49
N ASN A 465 -19.62 16.66 15.35
CA ASN A 465 -18.49 15.73 15.53
C ASN A 465 -19.04 14.35 15.90
N TYR A 466 -20.02 14.29 16.80
CA TYR A 466 -20.58 13.03 17.28
C TYR A 466 -21.21 12.17 16.17
N MET A 467 -22.02 12.77 15.29
CA MET A 467 -22.61 12.01 14.18
C MET A 467 -21.52 11.50 13.22
N SER A 468 -20.46 12.29 13.03
CA SER A 468 -19.32 11.92 12.20
C SER A 468 -18.54 10.74 12.80
N ILE A 469 -18.37 10.75 14.12
CA ILE A 469 -17.72 9.68 14.89
C ILE A 469 -18.53 8.38 14.78
N ILE A 470 -19.83 8.45 15.08
CA ILE A 470 -20.75 7.30 14.94
C ILE A 470 -20.61 6.69 13.55
N GLY A 471 -20.59 7.54 12.52
CA GLY A 471 -20.50 7.07 11.15
C GLY A 471 -19.23 6.31 10.84
N ILE A 472 -18.09 6.78 11.32
CA ILE A 472 -16.80 6.12 11.10
C ILE A 472 -16.72 4.80 11.85
N PHE A 473 -17.23 4.73 13.09
CA PHE A 473 -17.27 3.46 13.82
C PHE A 473 -18.15 2.45 13.13
N ILE A 474 -19.39 2.80 12.78
CA ILE A 474 -20.31 1.91 12.06
C ILE A 474 -19.65 1.42 10.76
N LEU A 475 -19.07 2.33 9.99
CA LEU A 475 -18.44 1.98 8.73
C LEU A 475 -17.22 1.08 8.93
N SER A 476 -16.39 1.35 9.92
CA SER A 476 -15.20 0.53 10.22
C SER A 476 -15.59 -0.87 10.71
N ILE A 477 -16.62 -0.97 11.56
CA ILE A 477 -17.16 -2.25 12.04
C ILE A 477 -17.67 -3.09 10.88
N ILE A 478 -18.47 -2.50 9.98
CA ILE A 478 -18.98 -3.19 8.78
C ILE A 478 -17.82 -3.58 7.87
N PHE A 479 -16.91 -2.65 7.55
CA PHE A 479 -15.82 -2.89 6.62
C PHE A 479 -14.87 -3.99 7.10
N ILE A 480 -14.49 -3.97 8.38
CA ILE A 480 -13.54 -4.91 8.98
C ILE A 480 -14.20 -6.24 9.33
N GLY A 481 -15.48 -6.21 9.75
CA GLY A 481 -16.23 -7.40 10.13
C GLY A 481 -16.76 -8.22 8.96
N GLU A 482 -16.82 -7.62 7.76
CA GLU A 482 -17.26 -8.29 6.53
C GLU A 482 -16.09 -8.60 5.58
N ASN A 483 -16.40 -9.28 4.49
CA ASN A 483 -15.42 -9.75 3.51
C ASN A 483 -14.60 -8.66 2.80
N PHE A 484 -14.90 -7.36 2.97
CA PHE A 484 -14.08 -6.28 2.41
C PHE A 484 -12.62 -6.39 2.90
N VAL A 485 -12.43 -6.65 4.19
CA VAL A 485 -11.09 -6.75 4.81
C VAL A 485 -10.21 -7.84 4.18
N ASN A 486 -10.81 -8.87 3.59
CA ASN A 486 -10.09 -10.00 3.00
C ASN A 486 -9.41 -9.64 1.69
N TYR A 487 -9.96 -8.66 0.98
CA TYR A 487 -9.37 -8.14 -0.24
C TYR A 487 -8.44 -6.96 0.01
N LEU A 488 -8.45 -6.41 1.22
CA LEU A 488 -7.55 -5.34 1.58
C LEU A 488 -6.12 -5.89 1.64
N GLY A 489 -5.23 -5.23 0.92
CA GLY A 489 -3.84 -5.65 0.71
C GLY A 489 -3.69 -6.71 -0.38
N ARG A 490 -4.71 -6.91 -1.23
CA ARG A 490 -4.59 -7.76 -2.42
C ARG A 490 -4.26 -6.99 -3.69
N GLY A 491 -4.52 -5.68 -3.76
CA GLY A 491 -4.33 -4.93 -4.99
C GLY A 491 -5.60 -4.72 -5.79
N LEU A 492 -6.75 -4.49 -5.13
CA LEU A 492 -8.00 -4.20 -5.85
C LEU A 492 -8.06 -2.74 -6.28
N SER A 493 -8.13 -2.48 -7.59
CA SER A 493 -8.26 -1.13 -8.17
C SER A 493 -9.44 -0.32 -7.59
N SER A 494 -10.49 -1.00 -7.14
CA SER A 494 -11.63 -0.39 -6.44
C SER A 494 -11.22 0.43 -5.22
N TYR A 495 -10.29 -0.07 -4.39
CA TYR A 495 -9.85 0.64 -3.18
C TYR A 495 -9.15 1.95 -3.55
N TYR A 496 -8.28 1.91 -4.55
CA TYR A 496 -7.52 3.06 -5.04
C TYR A 496 -8.40 4.12 -5.68
N ALA A 497 -9.32 3.73 -6.57
CA ALA A 497 -10.18 4.69 -7.25
C ALA A 497 -11.17 5.35 -6.27
N TYR A 498 -11.63 4.59 -5.28
CA TYR A 498 -12.69 5.04 -4.38
C TYR A 498 -12.28 6.16 -3.41
N VAL A 499 -11.03 6.18 -2.90
CA VAL A 499 -10.59 7.29 -2.04
C VAL A 499 -10.62 8.63 -2.78
N PHE A 500 -10.34 8.61 -4.09
CA PHE A 500 -10.44 9.80 -4.94
C PHE A 500 -11.90 10.21 -5.16
N VAL A 501 -12.83 9.26 -5.28
CA VAL A 501 -14.27 9.54 -5.32
C VAL A 501 -14.73 10.24 -4.03
N ILE A 502 -14.37 9.72 -2.84
CA ILE A 502 -14.72 10.38 -1.57
C ILE A 502 -14.07 11.77 -1.49
N TYR A 503 -12.83 11.91 -1.96
CA TYR A 503 -12.17 13.21 -2.00
C TYR A 503 -12.96 14.21 -2.86
N LEU A 504 -13.46 13.81 -4.03
CA LEU A 504 -14.30 14.67 -4.88
C LEU A 504 -15.62 15.04 -4.19
N ILE A 505 -16.26 14.11 -3.48
CA ILE A 505 -17.45 14.41 -2.67
C ILE A 505 -17.12 15.48 -1.62
N TYR A 506 -16.00 15.32 -0.90
CA TYR A 506 -15.54 16.30 0.07
C TYR A 506 -15.24 17.66 -0.59
N PHE A 507 -14.55 17.66 -1.72
CA PHE A 507 -14.23 18.85 -2.49
C PHE A 507 -15.50 19.61 -2.91
N PHE A 508 -16.48 18.93 -3.52
CA PHE A 508 -17.73 19.54 -3.98
C PHE A 508 -18.69 19.96 -2.86
N SER A 509 -18.62 19.29 -1.70
CA SER A 509 -19.40 19.64 -0.52
C SER A 509 -18.77 20.78 0.31
N SER A 510 -17.48 21.05 0.12
CA SER A 510 -16.78 22.15 0.81
C SER A 510 -17.16 23.53 0.22
N GLN A 511 -17.06 24.59 1.04
CA GLN A 511 -17.56 25.92 0.68
C GLN A 511 -16.79 26.60 -0.47
N THR A 512 -17.51 27.47 -1.19
CA THR A 512 -17.10 28.33 -2.33
C THR A 512 -16.04 27.74 -3.25
N ILE A 513 -16.51 27.03 -4.27
CA ILE A 513 -15.66 26.49 -5.35
C ILE A 513 -15.57 27.54 -6.46
N SER A 514 -14.34 27.83 -6.89
CA SER A 514 -14.06 28.66 -8.07
C SER A 514 -13.86 27.78 -9.31
N ILE A 515 -13.97 28.36 -10.51
CA ILE A 515 -13.67 27.66 -11.77
C ILE A 515 -12.21 27.18 -11.79
N LYS A 516 -11.27 28.00 -11.29
CA LYS A 516 -9.85 27.62 -11.18
C LYS A 516 -9.66 26.39 -10.29
N SER A 517 -10.45 26.24 -9.23
CA SER A 517 -10.39 25.05 -8.38
C SER A 517 -10.96 23.80 -9.04
N ILE A 518 -11.89 23.91 -9.99
CA ILE A 518 -12.33 22.73 -10.77
C ILE A 518 -11.16 22.18 -11.58
N TRP A 519 -10.36 23.02 -12.24
CA TRP A 519 -9.20 22.54 -12.98
C TRP A 519 -8.14 21.86 -12.10
N LYS A 520 -8.06 22.20 -10.80
CA LYS A 520 -7.16 21.53 -9.86
C LYS A 520 -7.54 20.07 -9.58
N ILE A 521 -8.78 19.66 -9.84
CA ILE A 521 -9.19 18.26 -9.65
C ILE A 521 -8.94 17.39 -10.89
N PHE A 522 -8.41 17.94 -11.98
CA PHE A 522 -8.08 17.17 -13.19
C PHE A 522 -7.21 15.93 -12.90
N PRO A 523 -6.11 16.00 -12.13
CA PRO A 523 -5.29 14.81 -11.83
C PRO A 523 -6.06 13.73 -11.06
N ILE A 524 -7.05 14.13 -10.26
CA ILE A 524 -7.86 13.22 -9.44
C ILE A 524 -8.90 12.53 -10.30
N VAL A 525 -9.58 13.27 -11.18
CA VAL A 525 -10.50 12.70 -12.17
C VAL A 525 -9.75 11.76 -13.11
N LEU A 526 -8.58 12.17 -13.60
CA LEU A 526 -7.72 11.32 -14.43
C LEU A 526 -7.31 10.04 -13.69
N ALA A 527 -6.92 10.12 -12.41
CA ALA A 527 -6.58 8.94 -11.63
C ALA A 527 -7.77 7.98 -11.47
N ILE A 528 -8.99 8.50 -11.23
CA ILE A 528 -10.20 7.64 -11.16
C ILE A 528 -10.44 6.95 -12.49
N THR A 529 -10.46 7.70 -13.61
CA THR A 529 -10.70 7.12 -14.93
C THR A 529 -9.61 6.12 -15.30
N TRP A 530 -8.36 6.38 -14.94
CA TRP A 530 -7.23 5.51 -15.25
C TRP A 530 -7.20 4.22 -14.42
N LEU A 531 -7.71 4.28 -13.18
CA LEU A 531 -7.84 3.11 -12.31
C LEU A 531 -9.11 2.30 -12.62
N ARG A 532 -10.22 2.97 -12.94
CA ARG A 532 -11.55 2.41 -13.24
C ARG A 532 -12.39 3.34 -14.13
N GLU A 533 -12.32 3.12 -15.43
CA GLU A 533 -13.03 3.89 -16.45
C GLU A 533 -14.55 3.85 -16.27
N GLU A 534 -15.09 2.71 -15.83
CA GLU A 534 -16.52 2.54 -15.59
C GLU A 534 -17.05 3.49 -14.50
N GLN A 535 -16.18 3.94 -13.59
CA GLN A 535 -16.57 4.91 -12.55
C GLN A 535 -16.78 6.33 -13.11
N SER A 536 -16.53 6.58 -14.39
CA SER A 536 -16.75 7.89 -15.01
C SER A 536 -18.20 8.37 -14.87
N ILE A 537 -19.18 7.46 -14.90
CA ILE A 537 -20.60 7.79 -14.68
C ILE A 537 -20.82 8.32 -13.25
N LEU A 538 -20.22 7.63 -12.27
CA LEU A 538 -20.22 8.09 -10.88
C LEU A 538 -19.54 9.45 -10.76
N VAL A 539 -18.34 9.62 -11.34
CA VAL A 539 -17.60 10.89 -11.30
C VAL A 539 -18.41 12.04 -11.89
N ALA A 540 -19.08 11.83 -13.03
CA ALA A 540 -19.94 12.82 -13.65
C ALA A 540 -21.06 13.28 -12.70
N SER A 541 -21.65 12.34 -11.93
CA SER A 541 -22.72 12.66 -10.98
C SER A 541 -22.26 13.52 -9.79
N LEU A 542 -20.97 13.50 -9.44
CA LEU A 542 -20.45 14.16 -8.23
C LEU A 542 -20.59 15.69 -8.26
N ILE A 543 -20.71 16.31 -9.45
CA ILE A 543 -20.97 17.75 -9.55
C ILE A 543 -22.26 18.18 -8.86
N MET A 544 -23.20 17.25 -8.68
CA MET A 544 -24.46 17.50 -7.99
C MET A 544 -24.29 17.79 -6.50
N PHE A 545 -23.12 17.49 -5.92
CA PHE A 545 -22.76 17.94 -4.57
C PHE A 545 -22.54 19.46 -4.46
N LEU A 546 -22.35 20.17 -5.59
CA LEU A 546 -22.27 21.63 -5.60
C LEU A 546 -23.60 22.24 -5.10
N PRO A 547 -23.57 23.18 -4.12
CA PRO A 547 -24.79 23.77 -3.57
C PRO A 547 -25.70 24.42 -4.61
N GLU A 548 -25.13 25.09 -5.61
CA GLU A 548 -25.87 25.73 -6.71
C GLU A 548 -26.63 24.68 -7.56
N MET A 549 -25.97 23.57 -7.91
CA MET A 549 -26.57 22.47 -8.67
C MET A 549 -27.70 21.82 -7.90
N THR A 550 -27.47 21.49 -6.62
CA THR A 550 -28.49 20.93 -5.72
C THR A 550 -29.72 21.85 -5.65
N LYS A 551 -29.51 23.17 -5.46
CA LYS A 551 -30.60 24.13 -5.30
C LYS A 551 -31.46 24.22 -6.57
N ASN A 552 -30.83 24.29 -7.74
CA ASN A 552 -31.55 24.42 -9.00
C ASN A 552 -32.26 23.11 -9.40
N PHE A 553 -31.64 21.96 -9.19
CA PHE A 553 -32.27 20.65 -9.41
C PHE A 553 -33.56 20.49 -8.61
N ASN A 554 -33.53 20.87 -7.32
CA ASN A 554 -34.68 20.76 -6.45
C ASN A 554 -35.82 21.72 -6.87
N LYS A 555 -35.49 22.95 -7.27
CA LYS A 555 -36.48 24.01 -7.55
C LYS A 555 -37.09 23.97 -8.96
N GLN A 556 -36.33 23.56 -9.97
CA GLN A 556 -36.75 23.65 -11.37
C GLN A 556 -37.40 22.35 -11.87
N SER A 557 -38.12 22.43 -13.00
CA SER A 557 -38.52 21.25 -13.77
C SER A 557 -37.27 20.60 -14.39
N PHE A 558 -37.33 19.30 -14.68
CA PHE A 558 -36.18 18.55 -15.18
C PHE A 558 -35.59 19.15 -16.47
N TYR A 559 -36.44 19.54 -17.43
CA TYR A 559 -36.03 20.18 -18.67
C TYR A 559 -35.31 21.52 -18.46
N ASN A 560 -35.85 22.37 -17.58
CA ASN A 560 -35.22 23.67 -17.27
C ASN A 560 -33.88 23.49 -16.55
N PHE A 561 -33.77 22.46 -15.70
CA PHE A 561 -32.49 22.12 -15.06
C PHE A 561 -31.44 21.68 -16.09
N ILE A 562 -31.80 20.90 -17.11
CA ILE A 562 -30.86 20.51 -18.18
C ILE A 562 -30.35 21.74 -18.93
N ILE A 563 -31.24 22.65 -19.34
CA ILE A 563 -30.85 23.90 -20.02
C ILE A 563 -29.91 24.72 -19.14
N PHE A 564 -30.20 24.82 -17.84
CA PHE A 564 -29.32 25.49 -16.88
C PHE A 564 -27.96 24.80 -16.80
N ALA A 565 -27.92 23.47 -16.68
CA ALA A 565 -26.68 22.70 -16.54
C ALA A 565 -25.77 22.87 -17.78
N VAL A 566 -26.34 22.83 -18.99
CA VAL A 566 -25.58 23.02 -20.25
C VAL A 566 -24.99 24.44 -20.36
N LYS A 567 -25.65 25.45 -19.77
CA LYS A 567 -25.14 26.84 -19.74
C LYS A 567 -24.21 27.13 -18.56
N ASN A 568 -24.15 26.24 -17.56
CA ASN A 568 -23.41 26.49 -16.34
C ASN A 568 -21.90 26.28 -16.55
N LYS A 569 -21.10 27.33 -16.29
CA LYS A 569 -19.64 27.28 -16.46
C LYS A 569 -18.96 26.20 -15.62
N TYR A 570 -19.44 25.91 -14.42
CA TYR A 570 -18.88 24.85 -13.57
C TYR A 570 -19.09 23.47 -14.20
N VAL A 571 -20.29 23.23 -14.75
CA VAL A 571 -20.63 21.97 -15.42
C VAL A 571 -19.82 21.78 -16.68
N ILE A 572 -19.72 22.82 -17.53
CA ILE A 572 -18.94 22.76 -18.77
C ILE A 572 -17.46 22.44 -18.48
N ASN A 573 -16.83 23.16 -17.54
CA ASN A 573 -15.42 22.92 -17.20
C ASN A 573 -15.20 21.53 -16.59
N TYR A 574 -16.11 21.06 -15.74
CA TYR A 574 -16.00 19.73 -15.15
C TYR A 574 -16.22 18.61 -16.17
N ALA A 575 -17.20 18.75 -17.06
CA ALA A 575 -17.43 17.83 -18.15
C ALA A 575 -16.22 17.76 -19.09
N LEU A 576 -15.58 18.91 -19.37
CA LEU A 576 -14.38 18.98 -20.18
C LEU A 576 -13.18 18.31 -19.48
N ILE A 577 -13.06 18.41 -18.16
CA ILE A 577 -12.07 17.63 -17.38
C ILE A 577 -12.30 16.13 -17.54
N ILE A 578 -13.53 15.65 -17.35
CA ILE A 578 -13.87 14.22 -17.51
C ILE A 578 -13.57 13.77 -18.95
N PHE A 579 -13.95 14.57 -19.94
CA PHE A 579 -13.70 14.29 -21.35
C PHE A 579 -12.21 14.19 -21.67
N ILE A 580 -11.39 15.14 -21.22
CA ILE A 580 -9.93 15.08 -21.42
C ILE A 580 -9.33 13.88 -20.67
N SER A 581 -9.80 13.57 -19.47
CA SER A 581 -9.34 12.40 -18.72
C SER A 581 -9.63 11.09 -19.46
N LEU A 582 -10.87 10.92 -19.95
CA LEU A 582 -11.25 9.77 -20.78
C LEU A 582 -10.44 9.72 -22.07
N LEU A 583 -10.29 10.85 -22.77
CA LEU A 583 -9.48 10.93 -23.99
C LEU A 583 -8.03 10.54 -23.73
N THR A 584 -7.45 10.98 -22.61
CA THR A 584 -6.07 10.65 -22.23
C THR A 584 -5.91 9.15 -22.00
N VAL A 585 -6.84 8.55 -21.26
CA VAL A 585 -6.85 7.10 -21.01
C VAL A 585 -7.07 6.33 -22.31
N LEU A 586 -7.98 6.79 -23.17
CA LEU A 586 -8.23 6.19 -24.49
C LEU A 586 -7.04 6.32 -25.44
N ILE A 587 -6.29 7.43 -25.44
CA ILE A 587 -5.05 7.57 -26.23
C ILE A 587 -4.00 6.58 -25.72
N PHE A 588 -3.90 6.45 -24.40
CA PHE A 588 -3.00 5.50 -23.77
C PHE A 588 -3.40 4.04 -24.10
N HIS A 589 -4.69 3.76 -24.25
CA HIS A 589 -5.21 2.49 -24.79
C HIS A 589 -5.10 2.37 -26.32
N LYS A 590 -5.15 3.46 -27.09
CA LYS A 590 -5.13 3.43 -28.57
C LYS A 590 -3.73 3.18 -29.14
N GLN A 591 -2.68 3.37 -28.35
CA GLN A 591 -1.37 2.77 -28.64
C GLN A 591 -1.42 1.23 -28.65
N SER A 592 -2.58 0.67 -28.31
CA SER A 592 -2.81 -0.73 -28.03
C SER A 592 -4.13 -1.29 -28.62
N TYR A 593 -5.17 -0.49 -28.92
CA TYR A 593 -6.54 -1.02 -29.15
C TYR A 593 -7.44 -0.28 -30.16
N SER A 594 -8.52 -0.98 -30.60
CA SER A 594 -9.64 -0.46 -31.40
C SER A 594 -10.90 -0.24 -30.54
N ILE A 595 -11.74 0.77 -30.88
CA ILE A 595 -12.95 1.13 -30.10
C ILE A 595 -14.01 0.00 -30.09
N PHE A 596 -14.01 -0.89 -31.09
CA PHE A 596 -15.00 -1.96 -31.23
C PHE A 596 -14.83 -3.08 -30.20
N ASP A 597 -13.64 -3.24 -29.63
CA ASP A 597 -13.31 -4.32 -28.72
C ASP A 597 -13.85 -4.10 -27.29
N ILE A 598 -14.28 -2.89 -26.95
CA ILE A 598 -14.96 -2.59 -25.68
C ILE A 598 -16.34 -3.25 -25.63
N ALA A 599 -17.03 -3.30 -26.78
CA ALA A 599 -18.36 -3.90 -26.89
C ALA A 599 -18.31 -5.45 -26.91
N SER A 600 -17.15 -6.03 -27.21
CA SER A 600 -16.93 -7.49 -27.21
C SER A 600 -16.32 -8.01 -25.90
N HIS A 601 -16.02 -7.13 -24.94
CA HIS A 601 -15.43 -7.54 -23.67
C HIS A 601 -16.35 -8.55 -22.94
N PRO A 602 -15.85 -9.69 -22.44
CA PRO A 602 -16.67 -10.76 -21.87
C PRO A 602 -17.57 -10.33 -20.70
N ASN A 603 -17.18 -9.27 -19.98
CA ASN A 603 -17.95 -8.68 -18.88
C ASN A 603 -18.93 -7.56 -19.29
N VAL A 604 -18.92 -7.15 -20.57
CA VAL A 604 -19.84 -6.18 -21.15
C VAL A 604 -20.91 -6.98 -21.91
N GLY A 605 -22.06 -7.18 -21.28
CA GLY A 605 -23.16 -7.96 -21.85
C GLY A 605 -23.49 -9.24 -21.08
N PHE A 606 -24.61 -9.86 -21.47
CA PHE A 606 -25.22 -11.07 -20.87
C PHE A 606 -24.39 -12.36 -21.07
N THR A 607 -23.11 -12.23 -21.41
CA THR A 607 -22.32 -13.27 -22.08
C THR A 607 -21.50 -14.15 -21.14
N TYR A 608 -21.34 -13.82 -19.86
CA TYR A 608 -20.50 -14.63 -18.94
C TYR A 608 -21.25 -15.68 -18.09
N LYS A 609 -22.52 -15.90 -18.40
CA LYS A 609 -23.32 -17.10 -18.11
C LYS A 609 -24.61 -16.90 -18.88
N GLU A 610 -24.93 -17.80 -19.80
CA GLU A 610 -26.28 -17.92 -20.35
C GLU A 610 -27.26 -17.96 -19.15
N GLY A 611 -27.89 -16.82 -18.81
CA GLY A 611 -28.82 -16.70 -17.68
C GLY A 611 -28.57 -15.62 -16.62
N SER A 612 -27.44 -14.90 -16.60
CA SER A 612 -27.30 -13.80 -15.61
C SER A 612 -28.11 -12.56 -16.04
N SER A 613 -29.27 -12.34 -15.42
CA SER A 613 -30.13 -11.19 -15.70
C SER A 613 -29.65 -9.90 -15.01
N SER A 614 -30.08 -8.75 -15.53
CA SER A 614 -29.86 -7.44 -14.87
C SER A 614 -30.41 -7.41 -13.42
N LEU A 615 -31.48 -8.15 -13.16
CA LEU A 615 -32.05 -8.36 -11.82
C LEU A 615 -31.10 -9.12 -10.90
N GLU A 616 -30.36 -10.10 -11.42
CA GLU A 616 -29.37 -10.82 -10.63
C GLU A 616 -28.18 -9.92 -10.29
N SER A 617 -27.65 -9.15 -11.25
CA SER A 617 -26.59 -8.16 -10.98
C SER A 617 -27.03 -7.12 -9.94
N PHE A 618 -28.27 -6.64 -10.04
CA PHE A 618 -28.86 -5.72 -9.07
C PHE A 618 -29.01 -6.34 -7.67
N TYR A 619 -29.51 -7.59 -7.61
CA TYR A 619 -29.60 -8.35 -6.36
C TYR A 619 -28.24 -8.47 -5.69
N ARG A 620 -27.21 -8.93 -6.42
CA ARG A 620 -25.85 -9.10 -5.90
C ARG A 620 -25.25 -7.80 -5.36
N LEU A 621 -25.51 -6.66 -6.01
CA LEU A 621 -25.06 -5.34 -5.54
C LEU A 621 -25.72 -4.92 -4.22
N ILE A 622 -27.01 -5.22 -4.06
CA ILE A 622 -27.76 -4.88 -2.84
C ILE A 622 -27.42 -5.82 -1.69
N THR A 623 -27.41 -7.13 -1.95
CA THR A 623 -27.26 -8.16 -0.92
C THR A 623 -25.82 -8.50 -0.60
N GLY A 624 -24.88 -8.20 -1.51
CA GLY A 624 -23.48 -8.56 -1.37
C GLY A 624 -23.21 -10.06 -1.45
N THR A 625 -24.11 -10.82 -2.09
CA THR A 625 -24.03 -12.28 -2.22
C THR A 625 -23.91 -12.70 -3.68
N ASN A 626 -23.20 -13.81 -3.96
CA ASN A 626 -22.98 -14.28 -5.33
C ASN A 626 -24.23 -14.96 -5.90
N ASN A 627 -24.97 -15.68 -5.06
CA ASN A 627 -26.08 -16.52 -5.49
C ASN A 627 -27.40 -15.88 -5.10
N PHE A 628 -28.34 -15.86 -6.05
CA PHE A 628 -29.71 -15.46 -5.78
C PHE A 628 -30.32 -16.36 -4.68
N GLY A 629 -30.93 -15.75 -3.66
CA GLY A 629 -31.51 -16.46 -2.51
C GLY A 629 -30.55 -16.72 -1.34
N ALA A 630 -29.25 -16.40 -1.47
CA ALA A 630 -28.33 -16.47 -0.34
C ALA A 630 -28.64 -15.41 0.73
N LEU A 631 -28.32 -15.71 1.99
CA LEU A 631 -28.52 -14.79 3.12
C LEU A 631 -27.83 -13.43 2.87
N PRO A 632 -28.57 -12.31 2.87
CA PRO A 632 -27.99 -10.99 2.65
C PRO A 632 -26.92 -10.65 3.70
N ARG A 633 -25.91 -9.87 3.29
CA ARG A 633 -24.85 -9.35 4.17
C ARG A 633 -25.37 -8.30 5.15
N LEU A 634 -24.61 -8.00 6.22
CA LEU A 634 -25.03 -7.08 7.28
C LEU A 634 -25.32 -5.66 6.79
N TYR A 635 -24.67 -5.21 5.72
CA TYR A 635 -24.89 -3.89 5.11
C TYR A 635 -26.05 -3.84 4.11
N SER A 636 -26.65 -4.98 3.75
CA SER A 636 -27.73 -5.02 2.76
C SER A 636 -28.96 -4.18 3.15
N PRO A 637 -29.44 -4.21 4.42
CA PRO A 637 -30.56 -3.37 4.83
C PRO A 637 -30.28 -1.87 4.62
N LEU A 638 -29.06 -1.43 4.90
CA LEU A 638 -28.62 -0.05 4.66
C LEU A 638 -28.75 0.30 3.17
N PHE A 639 -28.31 -0.58 2.28
CA PHE A 639 -28.35 -0.35 0.83
C PHE A 639 -29.79 -0.27 0.31
N VAL A 640 -30.65 -1.19 0.74
CA VAL A 640 -32.08 -1.21 0.38
C VAL A 640 -32.75 0.10 0.80
N ILE A 641 -32.60 0.50 2.07
CA ILE A 641 -33.20 1.71 2.62
C ILE A 641 -32.74 2.94 1.82
N ILE A 642 -31.44 3.08 1.59
CA ILE A 642 -30.88 4.23 0.87
C ILE A 642 -31.27 4.24 -0.60
N PHE A 643 -31.35 3.09 -1.25
CA PHE A 643 -31.86 2.98 -2.62
C PHE A 643 -33.30 3.49 -2.73
N PHE A 644 -34.20 3.04 -1.84
CA PHE A 644 -35.58 3.52 -1.82
C PHE A 644 -35.68 5.03 -1.54
N ILE A 645 -34.92 5.52 -0.56
CA ILE A 645 -34.85 6.97 -0.27
C ILE A 645 -34.35 7.74 -1.51
N SER A 646 -33.39 7.19 -2.26
CA SER A 646 -32.87 7.82 -3.47
C SER A 646 -33.93 7.95 -4.56
N ILE A 647 -34.68 6.88 -4.83
CA ILE A 647 -35.80 6.88 -5.78
C ILE A 647 -36.86 7.91 -5.36
N LEU A 648 -37.29 7.90 -4.11
CA LEU A 648 -38.32 8.81 -3.61
C LEU A 648 -37.90 10.29 -3.69
N ASN A 649 -36.61 10.58 -3.49
CA ASN A 649 -36.06 11.93 -3.65
C ASN A 649 -35.98 12.36 -5.12
N ILE A 650 -35.66 11.47 -6.06
CA ILE A 650 -35.71 11.78 -7.51
C ILE A 650 -37.10 12.23 -7.92
N PHE A 651 -38.14 11.50 -7.49
CA PHE A 651 -39.53 11.85 -7.79
C PHE A 651 -40.07 13.01 -6.93
N LYS A 652 -39.21 13.68 -6.17
CA LYS A 652 -39.54 14.81 -5.28
C LYS A 652 -40.67 14.48 -4.29
N LYS A 653 -40.87 13.20 -3.96
CA LYS A 653 -41.90 12.72 -3.01
C LYS A 653 -41.42 12.86 -1.57
N LEU A 654 -40.12 12.74 -1.32
CA LEU A 654 -39.48 13.15 -0.08
C LEU A 654 -38.78 14.50 -0.33
N ARG A 655 -39.34 15.61 0.18
CA ARG A 655 -38.70 16.93 0.07
C ARG A 655 -37.91 17.26 1.33
N ILE A 656 -36.69 16.74 1.42
CA ILE A 656 -35.73 17.25 2.40
C ILE A 656 -34.94 18.39 1.74
N SER A 657 -35.46 19.61 1.88
CA SER A 657 -34.94 20.85 1.28
C SER A 657 -33.44 21.09 1.43
N ASN A 658 -32.80 20.46 2.42
CA ASN A 658 -31.40 20.69 2.79
C ASN A 658 -30.48 19.51 2.46
N LEU A 659 -31.02 18.41 1.90
CA LEU A 659 -30.21 17.27 1.50
C LEU A 659 -29.63 17.50 0.09
N SER A 660 -28.32 17.26 -0.07
CA SER A 660 -27.65 17.41 -1.36
C SER A 660 -28.22 16.45 -2.40
N ALA A 661 -28.47 16.96 -3.61
CA ALA A 661 -28.86 16.13 -4.74
C ALA A 661 -27.78 15.12 -5.13
N GLY A 662 -26.52 15.45 -4.80
CA GLY A 662 -25.38 14.57 -4.99
C GLY A 662 -25.55 13.19 -4.38
N PHE A 663 -26.15 13.06 -3.19
CA PHE A 663 -26.27 11.76 -2.52
C PHE A 663 -27.13 10.76 -3.29
N TYR A 664 -28.35 11.14 -3.68
CA TYR A 664 -29.23 10.20 -4.37
C TYR A 664 -28.87 10.00 -5.85
N ILE A 665 -28.32 11.02 -6.52
CA ILE A 665 -27.87 10.88 -7.92
C ILE A 665 -26.60 10.01 -7.99
N SER A 666 -25.63 10.23 -7.09
CA SER A 666 -24.43 9.39 -7.05
C SER A 666 -24.73 7.94 -6.68
N ASN A 667 -25.60 7.70 -5.69
CA ASN A 667 -26.03 6.34 -5.35
C ASN A 667 -26.64 5.61 -6.56
N LEU A 668 -27.58 6.25 -7.27
CA LEU A 668 -28.21 5.66 -8.45
C LEU A 668 -27.26 5.50 -9.63
N SER A 669 -26.28 6.40 -9.79
CA SER A 669 -25.22 6.27 -10.80
C SER A 669 -24.38 5.00 -10.60
N ILE A 670 -24.13 4.59 -9.35
CA ILE A 670 -23.41 3.35 -9.04
C ILE A 670 -24.23 2.13 -9.48
N TYR A 671 -25.52 2.09 -9.13
CA TYR A 671 -26.41 1.02 -9.58
C TYR A 671 -26.46 0.95 -11.11
N PHE A 672 -26.62 2.10 -11.79
CA PHE A 672 -26.67 2.13 -13.26
C PHE A 672 -25.39 1.61 -13.91
N THR A 673 -24.23 1.98 -13.36
CA THR A 673 -22.92 1.51 -13.86
C THR A 673 -22.80 -0.01 -13.81
N TYR A 674 -23.33 -0.64 -12.76
CA TYR A 674 -23.10 -2.05 -12.48
C TYR A 674 -24.25 -2.98 -12.87
N ILE A 675 -25.40 -2.45 -13.30
CA ILE A 675 -26.52 -3.25 -13.85
C ILE A 675 -26.13 -3.95 -15.15
N TYR A 676 -25.26 -3.32 -15.95
CA TYR A 676 -24.83 -3.82 -17.28
C TYR A 676 -23.48 -4.57 -17.26
N LEU A 677 -22.87 -4.74 -16.07
CA LEU A 677 -21.60 -5.42 -15.89
C LEU A 677 -21.79 -6.73 -15.12
N THR A 678 -21.11 -7.79 -15.54
CA THR A 678 -21.09 -9.06 -14.81
C THR A 678 -20.25 -8.92 -13.53
N ASN A 679 -20.92 -8.90 -12.38
CA ASN A 679 -20.27 -8.68 -11.07
C ASN A 679 -20.08 -9.98 -10.26
N VAL A 680 -19.79 -11.09 -10.94
CA VAL A 680 -19.77 -12.44 -10.31
C VAL A 680 -18.52 -12.64 -9.45
N ASN A 681 -17.41 -12.00 -9.83
CA ASN A 681 -16.10 -12.28 -9.22
C ASN A 681 -15.85 -11.38 -8.00
N TYR A 682 -15.45 -12.01 -6.89
CA TYR A 682 -14.96 -11.39 -5.64
C TYR A 682 -15.98 -10.58 -4.84
N ASN A 683 -17.10 -11.15 -4.42
CA ASN A 683 -18.00 -10.42 -3.51
C ASN A 683 -17.30 -10.09 -2.18
N PRO A 684 -17.37 -8.83 -1.68
CA PRO A 684 -18.27 -7.74 -2.09
C PRO A 684 -17.58 -6.58 -2.85
N ARG A 685 -16.68 -6.87 -3.80
CA ARG A 685 -15.80 -5.90 -4.51
C ARG A 685 -16.51 -4.64 -5.02
N TYR A 686 -17.72 -4.76 -5.57
CA TYR A 686 -18.44 -3.63 -6.17
C TYR A 686 -19.26 -2.83 -5.14
N CYS A 687 -19.67 -3.49 -4.05
CA CYS A 687 -20.41 -2.89 -2.95
C CYS A 687 -19.62 -1.82 -2.19
N ILE A 688 -18.31 -1.75 -2.37
CA ILE A 688 -17.48 -0.78 -1.65
C ILE A 688 -17.84 0.67 -1.98
N ASN A 689 -18.16 0.95 -3.25
CA ASN A 689 -18.52 2.29 -3.69
C ASN A 689 -19.86 2.71 -3.06
N LEU A 690 -20.77 1.75 -2.90
CA LEU A 690 -22.04 1.94 -2.21
C LEU A 690 -21.84 2.12 -0.71
N LEU A 691 -20.91 1.38 -0.09
CA LEU A 691 -20.75 1.33 1.35
C LEU A 691 -20.61 2.71 1.97
N PHE A 692 -19.58 3.51 1.61
CA PHE A 692 -19.43 4.79 2.31
C PHE A 692 -20.41 5.85 1.83
N ILE A 693 -20.77 5.89 0.54
CA ILE A 693 -21.78 6.86 0.07
C ILE A 693 -23.11 6.62 0.79
N ASN A 694 -23.56 5.37 0.91
CA ASN A 694 -24.80 5.02 1.59
C ASN A 694 -24.70 5.22 3.10
N SER A 695 -23.57 4.89 3.74
CA SER A 695 -23.37 5.19 5.15
C SER A 695 -23.40 6.70 5.44
N ILE A 696 -22.70 7.52 4.65
CA ILE A 696 -22.73 8.98 4.79
C ILE A 696 -24.16 9.49 4.59
N TYR A 697 -24.81 9.07 3.50
CA TYR A 697 -26.16 9.51 3.18
C TYR A 697 -27.15 9.15 4.29
N PHE A 698 -27.10 7.93 4.80
CA PHE A 698 -27.98 7.47 5.88
C PHE A 698 -27.86 8.31 7.14
N LEU A 699 -26.63 8.62 7.55
CA LEU A 699 -26.38 9.41 8.77
C LEU A 699 -26.81 10.86 8.61
N VAL A 700 -26.53 11.45 7.44
CA VAL A 700 -26.99 12.80 7.11
C VAL A 700 -28.52 12.84 7.09
N TYR A 701 -29.16 11.83 6.52
CA TYR A 701 -30.61 11.70 6.48
C TYR A 701 -31.23 11.58 7.88
N ILE A 702 -30.71 10.70 8.74
CA ILE A 702 -31.15 10.56 10.14
C ILE A 702 -31.02 11.88 10.88
N TYR A 703 -29.89 12.57 10.73
CA TYR A 703 -29.66 13.86 11.38
C TYR A 703 -30.74 14.89 10.97
N TYR A 704 -31.08 14.95 9.68
CA TYR A 704 -32.12 15.86 9.19
C TYR A 704 -33.52 15.48 9.70
N LEU A 705 -33.85 14.19 9.80
CA LEU A 705 -35.13 13.76 10.39
C LEU A 705 -35.26 14.17 11.85
N LYS A 706 -34.17 14.06 12.63
CA LYS A 706 -34.14 14.49 14.03
C LYS A 706 -34.42 15.99 14.17
N ASN A 707 -33.74 16.83 13.38
CA ASN A 707 -33.90 18.29 13.46
C ASN A 707 -35.28 18.80 13.02
N LYS A 708 -36.00 18.05 12.18
CA LYS A 708 -37.36 18.42 11.74
C LYS A 708 -38.49 17.97 12.67
N ASN A 709 -38.18 17.49 13.89
CA ASN A 709 -39.19 17.00 14.84
C ASN A 709 -40.11 15.89 14.28
N TYR A 710 -39.70 15.14 13.24
CA TYR A 710 -40.49 13.99 12.79
C TYR A 710 -40.56 12.88 13.85
N PHE A 711 -39.55 12.79 14.73
CA PHE A 711 -39.60 11.90 15.89
C PHE A 711 -40.57 12.37 16.99
N LEU A 712 -40.93 13.67 17.03
CA LEU A 712 -41.99 14.18 17.90
C LEU A 712 -43.38 13.73 17.42
N PHE A 713 -43.54 13.43 16.13
CA PHE A 713 -44.75 12.80 15.59
C PHE A 713 -44.87 11.33 16.05
N LEU A 714 -43.76 10.58 16.05
CA LEU A 714 -43.73 9.21 16.62
C LEU A 714 -43.90 9.21 18.14
N ASN A 715 -43.28 10.15 18.87
CA ASN A 715 -43.52 10.30 20.31
C ASN A 715 -44.96 10.70 20.62
N LYS A 716 -45.62 11.54 19.81
CA LYS A 716 -47.08 11.81 19.95
C LYS A 716 -47.94 10.59 19.61
N PHE A 717 -47.46 9.70 18.76
CA PHE A 717 -48.16 8.46 18.40
C PHE A 717 -48.05 7.39 19.50
N PHE A 718 -46.89 7.30 20.16
CA PHE A 718 -46.66 6.39 21.28
C PHE A 718 -47.04 6.97 22.65
N SER A 719 -47.15 8.31 22.80
CA SER A 719 -47.64 8.96 24.03
C SER A 719 -49.16 9.08 24.11
N ARG A 720 -49.91 8.54 23.12
CA ARG A 720 -51.36 8.34 23.21
C ARG A 720 -51.67 6.93 23.72
N LYS A 721 -51.23 6.66 24.95
CA LYS A 721 -51.75 5.64 25.87
C LYS A 721 -50.91 5.70 27.15
N GLN A 722 -51.20 6.71 27.97
CA GLN A 722 -51.22 6.58 29.42
C GLN A 722 -52.52 7.23 29.90
#